data_AF-A0A841BEA5-F1
#
_entry.id   AF-A0A841BEA5-F1
#
_cell.length_a   1.000
_cell.length_b   1.000
_cell.length_c   1.000
_cell.angle_alpha   90.00
_cell.angle_beta   90.00
_cell.angle_gamma   90.00
#
_symmetry.space_group_name_H-M   'P 1'
#
loop_
_entity.id
_entity.type
_entity.pdbx_description
1 polymer ?
#
loop_
_entity_poly.entity_id
_entity_poly.type
_entity_poly.pdbx_seq_one_letter_code
_entity_poly.pdbx_strand_id
1 'polypeptide(L)'
;MGERRSLVVASQCDSLNLLSFLPDVGHEVSAALRDPGIGGCVPALADGRDLLIDPTMVELDDALAEAFERAAEDEATLFLSLVGHGEYADDDFYFLTKETSLPVDSRKSFLFAQRIKELLGRYSTLDGLVILLDTCHAGIGAVQAGRRWLRIVGEAGRRFDLLTASDDRVAANGCFSRSLVTVLRSGHRSFGEHVRCADLKRVITGLCPAQTAVHLGFDGTREVIGADQGLWLALNASPAWRHSPLAGNPAAPDIERLTANYKQKPELGETVGHLLTGARLVAIAGEADSGKSAMLAALARPSVAGSYVPPDFLHAVLFAARGQTAEQIARELARQLQHTVPWFAESREAFLSTLDDSARSGASAFDLAILGPLRTVTPQWTNSPVRIAMDGLDDLDPDVTSRVTGLLRNLSTDPELSWVKTVVATRTPDNLPSATVVRLIPLRVTHPVIRPADRPGKPAPRPARDVPAQRGSDSPTSPRLTPATLILDVPGRAPVHHELSYGFTTLGRSRRATLPLADSRVSRVHCEIRWDGTTAWLTDLDSANGTFVNKRRILNAELAHRDVIRLGDSTATFISVGQEEKWPEADEDTGALPSPRPARAVLLDLLHLAADRGPIPISILTKASAASGGPERTVHVRDILAGLRTAVRRTQAGLPTETVLWTGPAPEVTPRLHARLADATSDVEPPSGDEEPTLEQAYAATNEAEFRWLAGLHEDALNSVERRVSGIPVENRENWAAWARRAERELGETHRITVRCKTWYETWVARTTPPTPENEW
;
A
#
# COMPACT_ATOMS: atom_id res chain seq x y z
N MET A 1 -16.92 -26.35 1.02
CA MET A 1 -16.86 -25.11 1.83
C MET A 1 -18.28 -24.65 2.02
N GLY A 2 -18.61 -24.13 3.21
CA GLY A 2 -19.93 -23.51 3.44
C GLY A 2 -20.15 -22.32 2.50
N GLU A 3 -21.41 -21.99 2.25
CA GLU A 3 -21.79 -20.84 1.44
C GLU A 3 -21.31 -19.54 2.14
N ARG A 4 -21.00 -18.51 1.35
CA ARG A 4 -20.46 -17.23 1.85
C ARG A 4 -21.36 -16.12 1.31
N ARG A 5 -21.94 -15.30 2.18
CA ARG A 5 -22.84 -14.21 1.79
C ARG A 5 -22.20 -12.86 2.07
N SER A 6 -22.37 -11.88 1.18
CA SER A 6 -21.82 -10.53 1.38
C SER A 6 -22.88 -9.43 1.23
N LEU A 7 -22.80 -8.44 2.11
CA LEU A 7 -23.49 -7.17 2.02
C LEU A 7 -22.49 -6.02 2.20
N VAL A 8 -22.41 -5.15 1.21
CA VAL A 8 -21.61 -3.93 1.22
C VAL A 8 -22.56 -2.75 1.36
N VAL A 9 -22.20 -1.78 2.19
CA VAL A 9 -22.94 -0.54 2.39
C VAL A 9 -21.96 0.60 2.16
N ALA A 10 -22.26 1.44 1.16
CA ALA A 10 -21.52 2.65 0.87
C ALA A 10 -22.46 3.83 1.07
N SER A 11 -22.30 4.58 2.17
CA SER A 11 -23.22 5.65 2.54
C SER A 11 -22.52 7.01 2.63
N GLN A 12 -22.97 7.93 1.79
CA GLN A 12 -22.72 9.36 1.93
C GLN A 12 -23.85 9.99 2.75
N CYS A 13 -23.50 10.73 3.81
CA CYS A 13 -24.47 11.47 4.62
C CYS A 13 -24.63 12.88 4.07
N ASP A 14 -25.87 13.31 3.81
CA ASP A 14 -26.19 14.62 3.23
C ASP A 14 -25.85 15.78 4.19
N SER A 15 -25.80 15.51 5.50
CA SER A 15 -25.43 16.49 6.54
C SER A 15 -23.92 16.71 6.67
N LEU A 16 -23.08 15.95 5.95
CA LEU A 16 -21.63 15.96 6.08
C LEU A 16 -20.93 16.21 4.75
N ASN A 17 -19.62 16.43 4.81
CA ASN A 17 -18.79 16.61 3.62
C ASN A 17 -18.85 15.36 2.73
N LEU A 18 -18.86 15.59 1.42
CA LEU A 18 -18.81 14.53 0.41
C LEU A 18 -17.50 13.75 0.49
N LEU A 19 -17.61 12.42 0.57
CA LEU A 19 -16.50 11.49 0.46
C LEU A 19 -16.28 11.17 -1.01
N SER A 20 -15.19 11.69 -1.57
CA SER A 20 -14.86 11.62 -3.00
C SER A 20 -14.76 10.23 -3.61
N PHE A 21 -14.50 9.23 -2.78
CA PHE A 21 -14.30 7.84 -3.18
C PHE A 21 -15.59 7.01 -3.14
N LEU A 22 -16.71 7.59 -2.69
CA LEU A 22 -18.03 6.97 -2.79
C LEU A 22 -18.81 7.53 -3.99
N PRO A 23 -19.63 6.71 -4.66
CA PRO A 23 -19.93 5.30 -4.36
C PRO A 23 -18.91 4.29 -4.94
N ASP A 24 -17.93 4.76 -5.72
CA ASP A 24 -17.03 3.92 -6.53
C ASP A 24 -16.35 2.80 -5.73
N VAL A 25 -15.79 3.10 -4.54
CA VAL A 25 -15.12 2.08 -3.74
C VAL A 25 -16.09 1.00 -3.22
N GLY A 26 -17.36 1.37 -2.99
CA GLY A 26 -18.40 0.41 -2.59
C GLY A 26 -18.65 -0.61 -3.70
N HIS A 27 -18.72 -0.15 -4.94
CA HIS A 27 -18.78 -1.02 -6.12
C HIS A 27 -17.55 -1.91 -6.26
N GLU A 28 -16.35 -1.36 -6.05
CA GLU A 28 -15.11 -2.12 -6.15
C GLU A 28 -15.00 -3.23 -5.09
N VAL A 29 -15.39 -2.96 -3.85
CA VAL A 29 -15.40 -3.94 -2.75
C VAL A 29 -16.43 -5.04 -3.02
N SER A 30 -17.67 -4.67 -3.37
CA SER A 30 -18.73 -5.62 -3.75
C SER A 30 -18.28 -6.53 -4.89
N ALA A 31 -17.69 -5.96 -5.94
CA ALA A 31 -17.18 -6.72 -7.08
C ALA A 31 -16.07 -7.71 -6.68
N ALA A 32 -15.14 -7.30 -5.81
CA ALA A 32 -14.06 -8.19 -5.34
C ALA A 32 -14.57 -9.34 -4.47
N LEU A 33 -15.57 -9.09 -3.61
CA LEU A 33 -16.16 -10.12 -2.75
C LEU A 33 -16.97 -11.15 -3.55
N ARG A 34 -17.66 -10.73 -4.62
CA ARG A 34 -18.44 -11.63 -5.49
C ARG A 34 -17.63 -12.40 -6.52
N ASP A 35 -16.42 -11.96 -6.83
CA ASP A 35 -15.58 -12.64 -7.83
C ASP A 35 -15.28 -14.10 -7.38
N PRO A 36 -15.64 -15.13 -8.17
CA PRO A 36 -15.46 -16.53 -7.80
C PRO A 36 -14.01 -16.96 -7.58
N GLY A 37 -13.05 -16.26 -8.20
CA GLY A 37 -11.61 -16.51 -8.05
C GLY A 37 -10.95 -15.71 -6.92
N ILE A 38 -11.70 -14.80 -6.29
CA ILE A 38 -11.25 -13.92 -5.21
C ILE A 38 -12.07 -14.18 -3.94
N GLY A 39 -13.25 -13.54 -3.80
CA GLY A 39 -14.06 -13.61 -2.58
C GLY A 39 -15.07 -14.76 -2.53
N GLY A 40 -15.56 -15.19 -3.70
CA GLY A 40 -16.49 -16.30 -3.86
C GLY A 40 -17.81 -16.14 -3.10
N CYS A 41 -18.22 -14.90 -2.78
CA CYS A 41 -19.45 -14.63 -2.05
C CYS A 41 -20.66 -14.55 -2.99
N VAL A 42 -21.81 -15.00 -2.50
CA VAL A 42 -23.11 -14.73 -3.11
C VAL A 42 -23.75 -13.51 -2.44
N PRO A 43 -24.72 -12.83 -3.10
CA PRO A 43 -25.46 -11.73 -2.48
C PRO A 43 -26.17 -12.14 -1.18
N ALA A 44 -26.16 -11.25 -0.20
CA ALA A 44 -26.85 -11.51 1.07
C ALA A 44 -28.36 -11.31 0.98
N LEU A 45 -28.87 -10.49 0.05
CA LEU A 45 -30.30 -10.17 -0.09
C LEU A 45 -30.97 -11.07 -1.14
N ALA A 46 -32.25 -11.37 -0.95
CA ALA A 46 -33.03 -12.29 -1.80
C ALA A 46 -33.27 -11.75 -3.21
N ASP A 47 -33.30 -10.42 -3.37
CA ASP A 47 -33.40 -9.76 -4.67
C ASP A 47 -32.09 -9.76 -5.48
N GLY A 48 -31.04 -10.39 -4.93
CA GLY A 48 -29.73 -10.51 -5.57
C GLY A 48 -28.82 -9.30 -5.37
N ARG A 49 -29.24 -8.28 -4.60
CA ARG A 49 -28.37 -7.16 -4.23
C ARG A 49 -27.37 -7.57 -3.16
N ASP A 50 -26.15 -7.06 -3.33
CA ASP A 50 -25.04 -7.21 -2.40
C ASP A 50 -24.41 -5.86 -2.02
N LEU A 51 -24.93 -4.75 -2.57
CA LEU A 51 -24.46 -3.39 -2.34
C LEU A 51 -25.65 -2.44 -2.13
N LEU A 52 -25.59 -1.66 -1.05
CA LEU A 52 -26.48 -0.53 -0.80
C LEU A 52 -25.69 0.78 -0.94
N ILE A 53 -26.20 1.68 -1.78
CA ILE A 53 -25.66 3.03 -1.94
C ILE A 53 -26.62 4.01 -1.28
N ASP A 54 -26.08 4.83 -0.38
CA ASP A 54 -26.79 5.89 0.34
C ASP A 54 -28.16 5.44 0.90
N PRO A 55 -28.22 4.31 1.65
CA PRO A 55 -29.49 3.83 2.17
C PRO A 55 -30.06 4.79 3.21
N THR A 56 -31.37 4.74 3.40
CA THR A 56 -32.04 5.27 4.60
C THR A 56 -31.78 4.36 5.80
N MET A 57 -32.10 4.84 7.01
CA MET A 57 -31.99 4.02 8.24
C MET A 57 -32.85 2.75 8.18
N VAL A 58 -34.05 2.84 7.61
CA VAL A 58 -34.98 1.71 7.49
C VAL A 58 -34.46 0.70 6.48
N GLU A 59 -34.03 1.15 5.31
CA GLU A 59 -33.47 0.26 4.28
C GLU A 59 -32.21 -0.47 4.77
N LEU A 60 -31.35 0.20 5.54
CA LEU A 60 -30.18 -0.42 6.14
C LEU A 60 -30.58 -1.47 7.20
N ASP A 61 -31.56 -1.19 8.06
CA ASP A 61 -32.01 -2.14 9.09
C ASP A 61 -32.62 -3.40 8.48
N ASP A 62 -33.53 -3.21 7.52
CA ASP A 62 -34.22 -4.30 6.83
C ASP A 62 -33.22 -5.20 6.10
N ALA A 63 -32.27 -4.61 5.38
CA ALA A 63 -31.24 -5.35 4.67
C ALA A 63 -30.29 -6.10 5.61
N LEU A 64 -29.93 -5.52 6.76
CA LEU A 64 -29.12 -6.22 7.76
C LEU A 64 -29.89 -7.40 8.37
N ALA A 65 -31.16 -7.20 8.72
CA ALA A 65 -32.00 -8.28 9.25
C ALA A 65 -32.13 -9.44 8.25
N GLU A 66 -32.42 -9.14 7.00
CA GLU A 66 -32.53 -10.13 5.91
C GLU A 66 -31.18 -10.84 5.65
N ALA A 67 -30.08 -10.10 5.62
CA ALA A 67 -28.75 -10.68 5.41
C ALA A 67 -28.37 -11.68 6.52
N PHE A 68 -28.69 -11.37 7.77
CA PHE A 68 -28.47 -12.28 8.91
C PHE A 68 -29.40 -13.50 8.86
N GLU A 69 -30.67 -13.29 8.54
CA GLU A 69 -31.65 -14.38 8.40
C GLU A 69 -31.19 -15.40 7.37
N ARG A 70 -30.89 -14.94 6.15
CA ARG A 70 -30.49 -15.82 5.04
C ARG A 70 -29.15 -16.51 5.31
N ALA A 71 -28.16 -15.78 5.84
CA ALA A 71 -26.89 -16.39 6.18
C ALA A 71 -27.03 -17.45 7.30
N ALA A 72 -27.98 -17.28 8.22
CA ALA A 72 -28.27 -18.27 9.24
C ALA A 72 -29.07 -19.48 8.71
N GLU A 73 -30.00 -19.27 7.77
CA GLU A 73 -30.71 -20.36 7.08
C GLU A 73 -29.77 -21.28 6.30
N ASP A 74 -28.74 -20.72 5.66
CA ASP A 74 -27.78 -21.47 4.86
C ASP A 74 -26.56 -21.96 5.66
N GLU A 75 -26.52 -21.71 6.98
CA GLU A 75 -25.34 -21.96 7.83
C GLU A 75 -24.06 -21.38 7.19
N ALA A 76 -24.18 -20.17 6.66
CA ALA A 76 -23.18 -19.48 5.86
C ALA A 76 -22.36 -18.48 6.67
N THR A 77 -21.14 -18.18 6.22
CA THR A 77 -20.39 -17.02 6.73
C THR A 77 -20.96 -15.73 6.11
N LEU A 78 -21.27 -14.73 6.95
CA LEU A 78 -21.73 -13.41 6.51
C LEU A 78 -20.60 -12.37 6.53
N PHE A 79 -20.40 -11.68 5.42
CA PHE A 79 -19.47 -10.56 5.26
C PHE A 79 -20.24 -9.24 5.18
N LEU A 80 -19.95 -8.33 6.11
CA LEU A 80 -20.50 -6.98 6.12
C LEU A 80 -19.37 -5.98 5.91
N SER A 81 -19.46 -5.15 4.86
CA SER A 81 -18.51 -4.06 4.64
C SER A 81 -19.23 -2.72 4.65
N LEU A 82 -18.97 -1.89 5.65
CA LEU A 82 -19.57 -0.57 5.78
C LEU A 82 -18.54 0.51 5.51
N VAL A 83 -18.80 1.36 4.53
CA VAL A 83 -17.94 2.45 4.08
C VAL A 83 -18.76 3.74 4.10
N GLY A 84 -18.30 4.76 4.80
CA GLY A 84 -19.05 6.01 4.94
C GLY A 84 -18.66 6.84 6.14
N HIS A 85 -19.59 7.67 6.61
CA HIS A 85 -19.39 8.43 7.83
C HIS A 85 -19.81 7.61 9.05
N GLY A 86 -19.09 7.81 10.15
CA GLY A 86 -19.38 7.20 11.44
C GLY A 86 -19.19 8.25 12.53
N GLU A 87 -19.99 8.14 13.58
CA GLU A 87 -19.93 9.03 14.74
C GLU A 87 -19.90 8.18 16.02
N TYR A 88 -19.08 8.59 16.98
CA TYR A 88 -19.04 8.00 18.31
C TYR A 88 -19.58 8.99 19.33
N ALA A 89 -20.71 8.67 19.93
CA ALA A 89 -21.40 9.51 20.91
C ALA A 89 -22.02 8.64 22.01
N ASP A 90 -22.00 9.13 23.25
CA ASP A 90 -22.60 8.47 24.42
C ASP A 90 -22.20 6.98 24.60
N ASP A 91 -20.91 6.69 24.42
CA ASP A 91 -20.32 5.33 24.47
C ASP A 91 -20.81 4.35 23.38
N ASP A 92 -21.51 4.86 22.36
CA ASP A 92 -22.06 4.09 21.26
C ASP A 92 -21.54 4.54 19.89
N PHE A 93 -21.47 3.58 18.96
CA PHE A 93 -21.07 3.82 17.57
C PHE A 93 -22.28 3.85 16.65
N TYR A 94 -22.39 4.94 15.90
CA TYR A 94 -23.43 5.19 14.90
C TYR A 94 -22.84 5.13 13.50
N PHE A 95 -23.49 4.37 12.61
CA PHE A 95 -23.22 4.44 11.18
C PHE A 95 -24.17 5.47 10.56
N LEU A 96 -23.62 6.44 9.83
CA LEU A 96 -24.42 7.55 9.31
C LEU A 96 -24.97 7.19 7.93
N THR A 97 -26.29 7.00 7.88
CA THR A 97 -27.06 6.82 6.64
C THR A 97 -27.29 8.14 5.93
N LYS A 98 -27.79 8.11 4.69
CA LYS A 98 -27.96 9.30 3.84
C LYS A 98 -28.62 10.48 4.54
N GLU A 99 -29.73 10.21 5.22
CA GLU A 99 -30.60 11.21 5.83
C GLU A 99 -30.26 11.51 7.29
N THR A 100 -29.11 11.03 7.80
CA THR A 100 -28.79 11.22 9.21
C THR A 100 -28.52 12.70 9.51
N SER A 101 -29.21 13.24 10.53
CA SER A 101 -29.00 14.58 11.06
C SER A 101 -28.05 14.57 12.26
N LEU A 102 -27.23 15.61 12.42
CA LEU A 102 -26.37 15.81 13.59
C LEU A 102 -27.00 16.82 14.59
N PRO A 103 -26.79 16.65 15.92
CA PRO A 103 -26.06 15.56 16.58
C PRO A 103 -26.80 14.22 16.50
N VAL A 104 -26.06 13.11 16.59
CA VAL A 104 -26.64 11.75 16.50
C VAL A 104 -27.52 11.42 17.70
N ASP A 105 -28.56 10.60 17.45
CA ASP A 105 -29.55 10.17 18.43
C ASP A 105 -30.06 8.77 18.05
N SER A 106 -30.22 7.88 19.03
CA SER A 106 -30.67 6.49 18.83
C SER A 106 -32.05 6.34 18.18
N ARG A 107 -32.88 7.40 18.15
CA ARG A 107 -34.18 7.38 17.44
C ARG A 107 -34.08 7.72 15.96
N LYS A 108 -33.03 8.45 15.54
CA LYS A 108 -32.92 9.03 14.20
C LYS A 108 -31.62 8.66 13.49
N SER A 109 -30.70 8.01 14.18
CA SER A 109 -29.38 7.61 13.70
C SER A 109 -29.20 6.11 13.89
N PHE A 110 -28.53 5.45 12.94
CA PHE A 110 -28.42 4.00 12.95
C PHE A 110 -27.40 3.52 14.00
N LEU A 111 -27.90 2.97 15.11
CA LEU A 111 -27.11 2.44 16.22
C LEU A 111 -26.52 1.06 15.88
N PHE A 112 -25.53 1.06 14.98
CA PHE A 112 -24.95 -0.15 14.37
C PHE A 112 -24.54 -1.18 15.42
N ALA A 113 -23.85 -0.74 16.47
CA ALA A 113 -23.26 -1.65 17.45
C ALA A 113 -24.30 -2.47 18.23
N GLN A 114 -25.39 -1.82 18.64
CA GLN A 114 -26.49 -2.45 19.34
C GLN A 114 -27.30 -3.34 18.39
N ARG A 115 -27.46 -2.94 17.12
CA ARG A 115 -28.23 -3.73 16.17
C ARG A 115 -27.55 -5.07 15.84
N ILE A 116 -26.23 -5.07 15.61
CA ILE A 116 -25.46 -6.31 15.39
C ILE A 116 -25.59 -7.27 16.58
N LYS A 117 -25.56 -6.74 17.81
CA LYS A 117 -25.75 -7.52 19.04
C LYS A 117 -27.11 -8.25 19.07
N GLU A 118 -28.18 -7.56 18.69
CA GLU A 118 -29.54 -8.14 18.63
C GLU A 118 -29.66 -9.22 17.57
N LEU A 119 -29.12 -8.98 16.38
CA LEU A 119 -29.13 -9.93 15.27
C LEU A 119 -28.32 -11.18 15.60
N LEU A 120 -27.14 -11.02 16.21
CA LEU A 120 -26.39 -12.15 16.76
C LEU A 120 -27.20 -12.90 17.83
N GLY A 121 -27.90 -12.21 18.74
CA GLY A 121 -28.78 -12.88 19.70
C GLY A 121 -29.88 -13.73 19.06
N ARG A 122 -30.43 -13.27 17.93
CA ARG A 122 -31.58 -13.90 17.24
C ARG A 122 -31.20 -15.03 16.30
N TYR A 123 -30.13 -14.89 15.53
CA TYR A 123 -29.78 -15.82 14.45
C TYR A 123 -28.61 -16.72 14.86
N SER A 124 -28.93 -17.88 15.46
CA SER A 124 -27.94 -18.74 16.13
C SER A 124 -27.19 -19.73 15.27
N THR A 125 -27.69 -20.03 14.07
CA THR A 125 -27.11 -20.98 13.12
C THR A 125 -26.10 -20.35 12.15
N LEU A 126 -25.82 -19.05 12.30
CA LEU A 126 -24.79 -18.35 11.52
C LEU A 126 -23.40 -18.97 11.79
N ASP A 127 -22.73 -19.43 10.73
CA ASP A 127 -21.42 -20.09 10.81
C ASP A 127 -20.30 -19.14 11.25
N GLY A 128 -20.37 -17.89 10.79
CA GLY A 128 -19.45 -16.85 11.18
C GLY A 128 -19.83 -15.47 10.64
N LEU A 129 -19.28 -14.42 11.24
CA LEU A 129 -19.52 -13.04 10.86
C LEU A 129 -18.20 -12.27 10.72
N VAL A 130 -18.01 -11.63 9.57
CA VAL A 130 -16.87 -10.75 9.30
C VAL A 130 -17.38 -9.35 9.03
N ILE A 131 -16.88 -8.36 9.78
CA ILE A 131 -17.25 -6.95 9.62
C ILE A 131 -16.01 -6.13 9.25
N LEU A 132 -16.11 -5.38 8.16
CA LEU A 132 -15.15 -4.36 7.73
C LEU A 132 -15.80 -2.98 7.92
N LEU A 133 -15.21 -2.12 8.74
CA LEU A 133 -15.72 -0.77 9.00
C LEU A 133 -14.71 0.29 8.53
N ASP A 134 -15.00 0.96 7.42
CA ASP A 134 -14.27 2.13 6.94
C ASP A 134 -15.06 3.41 7.19
N THR A 135 -15.03 3.85 8.45
CA THR A 135 -15.69 5.08 8.90
C THR A 135 -14.83 5.81 9.91
N CYS A 136 -15.05 7.12 10.04
CA CYS A 136 -14.38 7.96 11.04
C CYS A 136 -14.72 7.49 12.46
N HIS A 137 -13.74 7.51 13.37
CA HIS A 137 -13.91 7.19 14.80
C HIS A 137 -14.48 5.80 15.12
N ALA A 138 -14.57 4.88 14.14
CA ALA A 138 -15.08 3.53 14.36
C ALA A 138 -14.25 2.70 15.34
N GLY A 139 -12.92 2.90 15.41
CA GLY A 139 -12.06 2.00 16.18
C GLY A 139 -12.28 2.04 17.67
N ILE A 140 -12.67 3.16 18.28
CA ILE A 140 -12.97 3.19 19.72
C ILE A 140 -14.32 2.51 19.97
N GLY A 141 -15.38 2.98 19.30
CA GLY A 141 -16.74 2.53 19.55
C GLY A 141 -17.02 1.10 19.10
N ALA A 142 -16.60 0.73 17.88
CA ALA A 142 -16.85 -0.60 17.35
C ALA A 142 -16.01 -1.69 18.03
N VAL A 143 -14.78 -1.39 18.48
CA VAL A 143 -13.95 -2.38 19.20
C VAL A 143 -14.43 -2.56 20.64
N GLN A 144 -14.83 -1.49 21.31
CA GLN A 144 -15.46 -1.60 22.63
C GLN A 144 -16.78 -2.38 22.55
N ALA A 145 -17.63 -2.07 21.56
CA ALA A 145 -18.84 -2.83 21.28
C ALA A 145 -18.54 -4.29 20.94
N GLY A 146 -17.54 -4.53 20.10
CA GLY A 146 -17.06 -5.87 19.74
C GLY A 146 -16.64 -6.68 20.95
N ARG A 147 -15.92 -6.08 21.90
CA ARG A 147 -15.59 -6.73 23.18
C ARG A 147 -16.81 -7.04 24.03
N ARG A 148 -17.87 -6.21 23.97
CA ARG A 148 -19.16 -6.52 24.63
C ARG A 148 -19.88 -7.69 23.93
N TRP A 149 -19.74 -7.84 22.61
CA TRP A 149 -20.28 -8.98 21.87
C TRP A 149 -19.60 -10.30 22.22
N LEU A 150 -18.31 -10.30 22.60
CA LEU A 150 -17.57 -11.52 22.95
C LEU A 150 -18.31 -12.38 23.99
N ARG A 151 -19.02 -11.77 24.94
CA ARG A 151 -19.83 -12.51 25.93
C ARG A 151 -20.99 -13.25 25.26
N ILE A 152 -21.66 -12.63 24.30
CA ILE A 152 -22.84 -13.18 23.59
C ILE A 152 -22.40 -14.22 22.54
N VAL A 153 -21.34 -13.89 21.80
CA VAL A 153 -20.75 -14.72 20.73
C VAL A 153 -20.04 -15.94 21.33
N GLY A 154 -19.35 -15.78 22.47
CA GLY A 154 -18.66 -16.84 23.18
C GLY A 154 -19.60 -17.81 23.91
N GLU A 155 -20.72 -17.33 24.47
CA GLU A 155 -21.77 -18.22 25.03
C GLU A 155 -22.45 -19.08 23.95
N ALA A 156 -22.47 -18.61 22.70
CA ALA A 156 -23.06 -19.31 21.56
C ALA A 156 -22.05 -20.08 20.69
N GLY A 157 -20.76 -20.06 21.02
CA GLY A 157 -19.70 -20.79 20.29
C GLY A 157 -19.41 -20.27 18.87
N ARG A 158 -19.71 -19.00 18.56
CA ARG A 158 -19.68 -18.48 17.19
C ARG A 158 -18.38 -17.77 16.83
N ARG A 159 -18.04 -17.77 15.55
CA ARG A 159 -16.81 -17.14 15.04
C ARG A 159 -17.09 -15.73 14.56
N PHE A 160 -16.22 -14.80 14.92
CA PHE A 160 -16.40 -13.40 14.56
C PHE A 160 -15.05 -12.72 14.28
N ASP A 161 -15.02 -11.86 13.25
CA ASP A 161 -13.85 -11.05 12.91
C ASP A 161 -14.29 -9.61 12.59
N LEU A 162 -13.65 -8.62 13.21
CA LEU A 162 -13.87 -7.20 12.97
C LEU A 162 -12.57 -6.52 12.58
N LEU A 163 -12.59 -5.76 11.48
CA LEU A 163 -11.50 -4.89 11.07
C LEU A 163 -12.03 -3.48 10.85
N THR A 164 -11.47 -2.50 11.56
CA THR A 164 -11.81 -1.07 11.42
C THR A 164 -10.67 -0.30 10.75
N ALA A 165 -11.01 0.75 10.00
CA ALA A 165 -10.05 1.57 9.27
C ALA A 165 -9.19 2.49 10.14
N SER A 166 -9.75 2.98 11.24
CA SER A 166 -9.07 3.86 12.17
C SER A 166 -9.39 3.52 13.63
N ASP A 167 -8.58 4.08 14.53
CA ASP A 167 -8.70 4.10 15.99
C ASP A 167 -9.40 5.39 16.46
N ASP A 168 -8.69 6.30 17.12
CA ASP A 168 -9.13 7.65 17.49
C ASP A 168 -8.95 8.66 16.33
N ARG A 169 -8.21 8.27 15.28
CA ARG A 169 -7.96 9.09 14.09
C ARG A 169 -9.10 9.04 13.09
N VAL A 170 -9.15 10.07 12.24
CA VAL A 170 -10.10 10.15 11.11
C VAL A 170 -9.59 9.26 9.97
N ALA A 171 -10.45 8.37 9.46
CA ALA A 171 -10.17 7.64 8.22
C ALA A 171 -10.13 8.64 7.05
N ALA A 172 -9.06 8.63 6.26
CA ALA A 172 -8.82 9.67 5.26
C ALA A 172 -8.82 9.12 3.83
N ASN A 173 -9.52 9.81 2.93
CA ASN A 173 -9.46 9.64 1.46
C ASN A 173 -9.76 8.21 0.96
N GLY A 174 -10.48 7.40 1.74
CA GLY A 174 -10.80 6.01 1.40
C GLY A 174 -9.56 5.11 1.34
N CYS A 175 -8.46 5.48 2.00
CA CYS A 175 -7.21 4.72 1.93
C CYS A 175 -7.41 3.25 2.36
N PHE A 176 -8.22 3.00 3.39
CA PHE A 176 -8.52 1.64 3.85
C PHE A 176 -9.23 0.84 2.76
N SER A 177 -10.37 1.33 2.25
CA SER A 177 -11.17 0.59 1.26
C SER A 177 -10.43 0.40 -0.06
N ARG A 178 -9.68 1.40 -0.54
CA ARG A 178 -8.85 1.28 -1.76
C ARG A 178 -7.71 0.29 -1.57
N SER A 179 -7.07 0.28 -0.39
CA SER A 179 -6.03 -0.70 -0.06
C SER A 179 -6.62 -2.10 0.07
N LEU A 180 -7.79 -2.24 0.68
CA LEU A 180 -8.55 -3.49 0.75
C LEU A 180 -8.81 -4.04 -0.65
N VAL A 181 -9.43 -3.26 -1.55
CA VAL A 181 -9.70 -3.67 -2.94
C VAL A 181 -8.41 -4.11 -3.64
N THR A 182 -7.35 -3.32 -3.49
CA THR A 182 -6.04 -3.63 -4.09
C THR A 182 -5.54 -4.99 -3.61
N VAL A 183 -5.52 -5.21 -2.29
CA VAL A 183 -5.01 -6.44 -1.68
C VAL A 183 -5.90 -7.65 -2.00
N LEU A 184 -7.22 -7.51 -2.06
CA LEU A 184 -8.11 -8.61 -2.47
C LEU A 184 -7.82 -9.03 -3.91
N ARG A 185 -7.61 -8.06 -4.82
CA ARG A 185 -7.39 -8.34 -6.25
C ARG A 185 -5.97 -8.80 -6.59
N SER A 186 -4.96 -8.19 -6.00
CA SER A 186 -3.56 -8.51 -6.29
C SER A 186 -3.01 -9.61 -5.37
N GLY A 187 -3.67 -9.88 -4.25
CA GLY A 187 -3.13 -10.65 -3.15
C GLY A 187 -1.90 -9.99 -2.52
N HIS A 188 -1.24 -10.72 -1.63
CA HIS A 188 0.02 -10.28 -1.04
C HIS A 188 0.96 -11.47 -0.80
N ARG A 189 2.25 -11.31 -1.14
CA ARG A 189 3.27 -12.39 -1.08
C ARG A 189 3.55 -12.95 0.32
N SER A 190 3.24 -12.18 1.38
CA SER A 190 3.45 -12.64 2.76
C SER A 190 2.25 -13.39 3.34
N PHE A 191 1.10 -13.33 2.67
CA PHE A 191 -0.12 -13.97 3.16
C PHE A 191 -0.13 -15.45 2.81
N GLY A 192 -1.00 -16.19 3.50
CA GLY A 192 -1.29 -17.59 3.25
C GLY A 192 -2.15 -17.79 2.01
N GLU A 193 -2.83 -18.93 1.95
CA GLU A 193 -3.82 -19.22 0.90
C GLU A 193 -4.99 -18.23 0.90
N HIS A 194 -5.32 -17.73 2.09
CA HIS A 194 -6.45 -16.87 2.34
C HIS A 194 -6.00 -15.51 2.88
N VAL A 195 -6.65 -14.44 2.42
CA VAL A 195 -6.53 -13.09 2.95
C VAL A 195 -7.46 -12.95 4.14
N ARG A 196 -6.92 -12.72 5.34
CA ARG A 196 -7.70 -12.59 6.60
C ARG A 196 -7.67 -11.15 7.11
N CYS A 197 -8.57 -10.80 8.03
CA CYS A 197 -8.58 -9.46 8.64
C CYS A 197 -7.28 -9.12 9.37
N ALA A 198 -6.69 -10.09 10.08
CA ALA A 198 -5.41 -9.92 10.76
C ALA A 198 -4.23 -9.67 9.81
N ASP A 199 -4.26 -10.33 8.63
CA ASP A 199 -3.25 -10.13 7.57
C ASP A 199 -3.39 -8.74 6.95
N LEU A 200 -4.63 -8.37 6.63
CA LEU A 200 -4.95 -7.08 6.03
C LEU A 200 -4.61 -5.90 6.96
N LYS A 201 -4.87 -6.02 8.27
CA LYS A 201 -4.46 -5.03 9.28
C LYS A 201 -2.98 -4.68 9.13
N ARG A 202 -2.09 -5.67 9.05
CA ARG A 202 -0.64 -5.44 8.97
C ARG A 202 -0.25 -4.65 7.72
N VAL A 203 -0.89 -4.93 6.59
CA VAL A 203 -0.61 -4.26 5.33
C VAL A 203 -1.20 -2.85 5.31
N ILE A 204 -2.45 -2.69 5.73
CA ILE A 204 -3.12 -1.38 5.75
C ILE A 204 -2.43 -0.41 6.72
N THR A 205 -1.97 -0.87 7.89
CA THR A 205 -1.17 -0.02 8.80
C THR A 205 0.10 0.52 8.12
N GLY A 206 0.66 -0.21 7.15
CA GLY A 206 1.79 0.25 6.35
C GLY A 206 1.41 1.20 5.20
N LEU A 207 0.31 0.90 4.50
CA LEU A 207 -0.14 1.68 3.33
C LEU A 207 -0.84 2.98 3.69
N CYS A 208 -1.46 3.06 4.87
CA CYS A 208 -2.28 4.18 5.29
C CYS A 208 -1.73 4.78 6.60
N PRO A 209 -0.60 5.50 6.58
CA PRO A 209 0.07 5.98 7.79
C PRO A 209 -0.72 7.03 8.59
N ALA A 210 -1.73 7.64 7.96
CA ALA A 210 -2.61 8.62 8.60
C ALA A 210 -3.68 7.98 9.52
N GLN A 211 -3.87 6.65 9.46
CA GLN A 211 -4.88 5.92 10.23
C GLN A 211 -4.30 4.64 10.84
N THR A 212 -4.90 4.17 11.93
CA THR A 212 -4.49 2.93 12.58
C THR A 212 -5.60 1.90 12.47
N ALA A 213 -5.42 0.89 11.62
CA ALA A 213 -6.39 -0.20 11.52
C ALA A 213 -6.43 -1.02 12.82
N VAL A 214 -7.64 -1.32 13.33
CA VAL A 214 -7.84 -2.15 14.53
C VAL A 214 -8.54 -3.44 14.15
N HIS A 215 -8.07 -4.55 14.72
CA HIS A 215 -8.61 -5.89 14.47
C HIS A 215 -9.00 -6.53 15.81
N LEU A 216 -10.15 -7.20 15.81
CA LEU A 216 -10.64 -8.04 16.89
C LEU A 216 -11.15 -9.35 16.28
N GLY A 217 -10.59 -10.48 16.69
CA GLY A 217 -10.99 -11.80 16.20
C GLY A 217 -11.38 -12.75 17.33
N PHE A 218 -12.33 -13.63 17.07
CA PHE A 218 -12.84 -14.62 18.02
C PHE A 218 -13.15 -15.94 17.30
N ASP A 219 -12.59 -17.05 17.79
CA ASP A 219 -12.65 -18.38 17.15
C ASP A 219 -13.83 -19.26 17.63
N GLY A 220 -14.79 -18.68 18.35
CA GLY A 220 -15.86 -19.43 19.01
C GLY A 220 -15.55 -19.79 20.47
N THR A 221 -14.28 -19.80 20.86
CA THR A 221 -13.86 -20.16 22.22
C THR A 221 -13.09 -19.05 22.92
N ARG A 222 -12.27 -18.30 22.20
CA ARG A 222 -11.39 -17.27 22.76
C ARG A 222 -11.08 -16.17 21.74
N GLU A 223 -10.58 -15.05 22.25
CA GLU A 223 -10.02 -13.99 21.41
C GLU A 223 -8.73 -14.49 20.72
N VAL A 224 -8.62 -14.22 19.42
CA VAL A 224 -7.50 -14.65 18.58
C VAL A 224 -6.83 -13.45 17.90
N ILE A 225 -5.51 -13.34 18.07
CA ILE A 225 -4.70 -12.27 17.48
C ILE A 225 -4.44 -12.51 15.98
N GLY A 226 -4.48 -13.78 15.54
CA GLY A 226 -4.13 -14.21 14.18
C GLY A 226 -5.30 -14.37 13.21
N ALA A 227 -6.50 -13.93 13.59
CA ALA A 227 -7.79 -14.27 12.97
C ALA A 227 -8.12 -15.77 12.98
N ASP A 228 -9.42 -16.10 12.90
CA ASP A 228 -9.87 -17.49 12.72
C ASP A 228 -9.47 -17.97 11.31
N GLN A 229 -9.01 -19.23 11.20
CA GLN A 229 -8.53 -19.76 9.92
C GLN A 229 -9.66 -19.94 8.90
N GLY A 230 -10.89 -20.15 9.36
CA GLY A 230 -12.06 -20.30 8.52
C GLY A 230 -12.76 -18.99 8.15
N LEU A 231 -12.44 -17.88 8.83
CA LEU A 231 -12.93 -16.54 8.48
C LEU A 231 -11.92 -15.79 7.62
N TRP A 232 -12.16 -15.77 6.31
CA TRP A 232 -11.28 -15.13 5.33
C TRP A 232 -12.05 -14.28 4.33
N LEU A 233 -11.43 -13.21 3.84
CA LEU A 233 -12.02 -12.21 2.94
C LEU A 233 -11.93 -12.63 1.46
N ALA A 234 -10.76 -13.11 1.03
CA ALA A 234 -10.51 -13.57 -0.33
C ALA A 234 -9.45 -14.67 -0.39
N LEU A 235 -9.40 -15.40 -1.49
CA LEU A 235 -8.25 -16.19 -1.90
C LEU A 235 -7.08 -15.27 -2.23
N ASN A 236 -5.86 -15.69 -1.86
CA ASN A 236 -4.67 -14.92 -2.15
C ASN A 236 -4.33 -14.98 -3.64
N ALA A 237 -4.60 -13.88 -4.35
CA ALA A 237 -4.35 -13.75 -5.78
C ALA A 237 -2.85 -13.53 -6.13
N SER A 238 -1.97 -13.42 -5.13
CA SER A 238 -0.55 -13.11 -5.34
C SER A 238 0.12 -14.15 -6.25
N PRO A 239 0.74 -13.73 -7.37
CA PRO A 239 1.53 -14.62 -8.20
C PRO A 239 2.64 -15.32 -7.40
N ALA A 240 3.32 -14.59 -6.51
CA ALA A 240 4.38 -15.18 -5.68
C ALA A 240 3.85 -16.30 -4.75
N TRP A 241 2.60 -16.18 -4.27
CA TRP A 241 1.96 -17.27 -3.52
C TRP A 241 1.56 -18.42 -4.43
N ARG A 242 0.91 -18.13 -5.57
CA ARG A 242 0.40 -19.13 -6.51
C ARG A 242 1.49 -19.98 -7.15
N HIS A 243 2.70 -19.45 -7.29
CA HIS A 243 3.88 -20.19 -7.75
C HIS A 243 4.71 -20.79 -6.60
N SER A 244 4.27 -20.65 -5.35
CA SER A 244 4.93 -21.26 -4.20
C SER A 244 4.46 -22.71 -3.99
N PRO A 245 5.29 -23.59 -3.40
CA PRO A 245 4.91 -24.98 -3.12
C PRO A 245 3.79 -25.12 -2.07
N LEU A 246 3.30 -24.01 -1.51
CA LEU A 246 2.20 -23.97 -0.56
C LEU A 246 0.84 -23.84 -1.24
N ALA A 247 0.79 -23.42 -2.50
CA ALA A 247 -0.47 -23.25 -3.22
C ALA A 247 -1.21 -24.60 -3.39
N GLY A 248 -2.42 -24.68 -2.80
CA GLY A 248 -3.23 -25.90 -2.77
C GLY A 248 -2.57 -27.08 -2.03
N ASN A 249 -1.54 -26.82 -1.22
CA ASN A 249 -0.86 -27.83 -0.42
C ASN A 249 -1.69 -28.14 0.83
N PRO A 250 -2.08 -29.39 1.09
CA PRO A 250 -2.85 -29.76 2.28
C PRO A 250 -2.18 -29.38 3.60
N ALA A 251 -0.85 -29.28 3.63
CA ALA A 251 -0.08 -28.90 4.80
C ALA A 251 0.10 -27.38 4.96
N ALA A 252 -0.37 -26.54 4.03
CA ALA A 252 -0.22 -25.09 4.12
C ALA A 252 -0.75 -24.50 5.45
N PRO A 253 -1.92 -24.92 6.00
CA PRO A 253 -2.39 -24.42 7.30
C PRO A 253 -1.44 -24.77 8.46
N ASP A 254 -0.88 -25.98 8.46
CA ASP A 254 0.08 -26.40 9.49
C ASP A 254 1.41 -25.64 9.37
N ILE A 255 1.90 -25.43 8.15
CA ILE A 255 3.09 -24.64 7.86
C ILE A 255 2.88 -23.18 8.29
N GLU A 256 1.73 -22.59 8.00
CA GLU A 256 1.36 -21.24 8.46
C GLU A 256 1.33 -21.15 9.99
N ARG A 257 0.72 -22.14 10.66
CA ARG A 257 0.68 -22.20 12.13
C ARG A 257 2.07 -22.32 12.74
N LEU A 258 2.92 -23.20 12.21
CA LEU A 258 4.30 -23.41 12.67
C LEU A 258 5.17 -22.16 12.50
N THR A 259 4.85 -21.32 11.52
CA THR A 259 5.62 -20.11 11.18
C THR A 259 5.05 -18.82 11.76
N ALA A 260 3.85 -18.84 12.36
CA ALA A 260 3.16 -17.65 12.85
C ALA A 260 3.98 -16.80 13.84
N ASN A 261 4.75 -17.45 14.71
CA ASN A 261 5.63 -16.80 15.70
C ASN A 261 7.09 -17.27 15.56
N TYR A 262 7.47 -17.74 14.38
CA TYR A 262 8.81 -18.27 14.16
C TYR A 262 9.86 -17.17 14.31
N LYS A 263 10.87 -17.45 15.14
CA LYS A 263 12.06 -16.60 15.27
C LYS A 263 13.19 -17.25 14.48
N GLN A 264 13.81 -16.47 13.61
CA GLN A 264 14.92 -16.93 12.79
C GLN A 264 16.06 -17.44 13.67
N LYS A 265 16.56 -18.63 13.34
CA LYS A 265 17.70 -19.26 14.00
C LYS A 265 18.88 -19.33 13.03
N PRO A 266 20.15 -19.21 13.49
CA PRO A 266 21.33 -19.31 12.62
C PRO A 266 21.38 -20.59 11.77
N GLU A 267 20.86 -21.71 12.29
CA GLU A 267 20.82 -23.03 11.64
C GLU A 267 19.98 -23.03 10.36
N LEU A 268 19.03 -22.09 10.23
CA LEU A 268 18.29 -21.88 8.99
C LEU A 268 19.22 -21.36 7.89
N GLY A 269 20.08 -20.38 8.21
CA GLY A 269 21.09 -19.85 7.29
C GLY A 269 22.13 -20.89 6.91
N GLU A 270 22.54 -21.74 7.86
CA GLU A 270 23.44 -22.88 7.60
C GLU A 270 22.82 -23.87 6.60
N THR A 271 21.54 -24.23 6.81
CA THR A 271 20.82 -25.14 5.92
C THR A 271 20.72 -24.57 4.50
N VAL A 272 20.39 -23.28 4.36
CA VAL A 272 20.36 -22.61 3.05
C VAL A 272 21.76 -22.56 2.43
N GLY A 273 22.80 -22.24 3.21
CA GLY A 273 24.18 -22.22 2.77
C GLY A 273 24.63 -23.57 2.18
N HIS A 274 24.31 -24.69 2.83
CA HIS A 274 24.61 -26.02 2.31
C HIS A 274 23.88 -26.31 0.98
N LEU A 275 22.60 -25.94 0.90
CA LEU A 275 21.80 -26.10 -0.32
C LEU A 275 22.24 -25.18 -1.47
N LEU A 276 22.93 -24.07 -1.20
CA LEU A 276 23.50 -23.23 -2.25
C LEU A 276 24.88 -23.74 -2.69
N THR A 277 25.72 -24.18 -1.75
CA THR A 277 27.13 -24.53 -2.00
C THR A 277 27.38 -25.92 -2.56
N GLY A 278 26.42 -26.86 -2.47
CA GLY A 278 26.51 -28.13 -3.20
C GLY A 278 25.96 -29.37 -2.51
N ALA A 279 25.44 -29.27 -1.27
CA ALA A 279 24.85 -30.42 -0.61
C ALA A 279 23.60 -30.91 -1.39
N ARG A 280 23.58 -32.21 -1.73
CA ARG A 280 22.44 -32.84 -2.40
C ARG A 280 21.32 -33.24 -1.42
N LEU A 281 21.68 -33.56 -0.19
CA LEU A 281 20.73 -33.88 0.88
C LEU A 281 21.20 -33.23 2.18
N VAL A 282 20.33 -32.42 2.78
CA VAL A 282 20.53 -31.81 4.10
C VAL A 282 19.51 -32.36 5.09
N ALA A 283 19.98 -32.86 6.23
CA ALA A 283 19.14 -33.37 7.30
C ALA A 283 19.07 -32.35 8.45
N ILE A 284 17.87 -31.83 8.71
CA ILE A 284 17.56 -31.06 9.91
C ILE A 284 17.26 -32.06 11.03
N ALA A 285 18.22 -32.26 11.93
CA ALA A 285 18.15 -33.26 12.98
C ALA A 285 17.97 -32.65 14.37
N GLY A 286 17.28 -33.35 15.27
CA GLY A 286 17.03 -32.88 16.63
C GLY A 286 15.95 -33.69 17.33
N GLU A 287 15.90 -33.60 18.66
CA GLU A 287 14.87 -34.28 19.47
C GLU A 287 13.46 -33.74 19.19
N ALA A 288 12.44 -34.36 19.78
CA ALA A 288 11.09 -33.79 19.79
C ALA A 288 11.12 -32.34 20.31
N ASP A 289 10.24 -31.49 19.79
CA ASP A 289 10.11 -30.08 20.19
C ASP A 289 11.34 -29.16 19.99
N SER A 290 12.41 -29.65 19.34
CA SER A 290 13.57 -28.81 18.96
C SER A 290 13.25 -27.76 17.89
N GLY A 291 12.08 -27.85 17.25
CA GLY A 291 11.61 -26.91 16.22
C GLY A 291 11.99 -27.29 14.78
N LYS A 292 12.28 -28.58 14.49
CA LYS A 292 12.62 -29.06 13.13
C LYS A 292 11.55 -28.70 12.10
N SER A 293 10.31 -29.11 12.35
CA SER A 293 9.17 -28.84 11.47
C SER A 293 8.93 -27.35 11.28
N ALA A 294 9.15 -26.53 12.32
CA ALA A 294 9.05 -25.07 12.22
C ALA A 294 10.17 -24.45 11.36
N MET A 295 11.40 -24.98 11.43
CA MET A 295 12.50 -24.52 10.57
C MET A 295 12.31 -24.96 9.11
N LEU A 296 11.83 -26.17 8.87
CA LEU A 296 11.48 -26.65 7.53
C LEU A 296 10.29 -25.86 6.95
N ALA A 297 9.28 -25.56 7.76
CA ALA A 297 8.17 -24.67 7.40
C ALA A 297 8.66 -23.26 7.04
N ALA A 298 9.66 -22.73 7.77
CA ALA A 298 10.27 -21.44 7.45
C ALA A 298 11.02 -21.45 6.09
N LEU A 299 11.68 -22.55 5.70
CA LEU A 299 12.26 -22.70 4.36
C LEU A 299 11.20 -22.61 3.25
N ALA A 300 9.99 -23.10 3.50
CA ALA A 300 8.87 -23.00 2.56
C ALA A 300 8.20 -21.61 2.55
N ARG A 301 8.54 -20.74 3.51
CA ARG A 301 8.01 -19.37 3.61
C ARG A 301 9.13 -18.33 3.71
N PRO A 302 9.77 -17.97 2.58
CA PRO A 302 10.80 -16.93 2.53
C PRO A 302 10.36 -15.60 3.19
N SER A 303 9.07 -15.26 3.09
CA SER A 303 8.48 -14.07 3.71
C SER A 303 8.56 -14.04 5.25
N VAL A 304 8.68 -15.20 5.91
CA VAL A 304 8.86 -15.31 7.36
C VAL A 304 10.34 -15.53 7.72
N ALA A 305 11.05 -16.29 6.90
CA ALA A 305 12.47 -16.59 7.10
C ALA A 305 13.42 -15.40 6.90
N GLY A 306 12.93 -14.30 6.34
CA GLY A 306 13.70 -13.07 6.13
C GLY A 306 14.83 -13.26 5.13
N SER A 307 15.98 -12.61 5.37
CA SER A 307 17.10 -12.62 4.42
C SER A 307 17.82 -13.97 4.30
N TYR A 308 17.54 -14.94 5.18
CA TYR A 308 18.20 -16.25 5.11
C TYR A 308 17.75 -17.09 3.92
N VAL A 309 16.49 -16.96 3.49
CA VAL A 309 15.90 -17.82 2.46
C VAL A 309 15.55 -16.95 1.25
N PRO A 310 16.17 -17.19 0.07
CA PRO A 310 15.82 -16.49 -1.16
C PRO A 310 14.33 -16.66 -1.52
N PRO A 311 13.73 -15.73 -2.29
CA PRO A 311 12.42 -15.98 -2.89
C PRO A 311 12.48 -17.22 -3.81
N ASP A 312 11.35 -17.90 -3.97
CA ASP A 312 11.18 -19.07 -4.85
C ASP A 312 12.22 -20.19 -4.61
N PHE A 313 12.65 -20.34 -3.35
CA PHE A 313 13.75 -21.25 -3.01
C PHE A 313 13.37 -22.74 -3.09
N LEU A 314 12.25 -23.13 -2.49
CA LEU A 314 11.72 -24.50 -2.53
C LEU A 314 10.70 -24.66 -3.65
N HIS A 315 10.75 -25.82 -4.31
CA HIS A 315 9.86 -26.20 -5.41
C HIS A 315 8.81 -27.22 -4.98
N ALA A 316 9.09 -28.00 -3.93
CA ALA A 316 8.09 -28.84 -3.29
C ALA A 316 8.38 -28.97 -1.79
N VAL A 317 7.33 -29.07 -0.98
CA VAL A 317 7.35 -29.30 0.46
C VAL A 317 6.28 -30.31 0.86
N LEU A 318 6.70 -31.35 1.58
CA LEU A 318 5.83 -32.39 2.13
C LEU A 318 5.88 -32.35 3.66
N PHE A 319 4.72 -32.29 4.31
CA PHE A 319 4.58 -32.65 5.71
C PHE A 319 3.79 -33.95 5.73
N ALA A 320 4.50 -35.05 5.93
CA ALA A 320 3.89 -36.37 5.89
C ALA A 320 2.99 -36.58 7.11
N ALA A 321 1.84 -37.22 6.88
CA ALA A 321 0.87 -37.57 7.90
C ALA A 321 0.68 -39.09 7.97
N ARG A 322 0.29 -39.59 9.14
CA ARG A 322 -0.03 -41.02 9.35
C ARG A 322 -1.11 -41.50 8.38
N GLY A 323 -0.96 -42.70 7.86
CA GLY A 323 -1.90 -43.33 6.94
C GLY A 323 -1.82 -42.83 5.49
N GLN A 324 -0.88 -41.94 5.15
CA GLN A 324 -0.63 -41.57 3.75
C GLN A 324 0.08 -42.70 2.99
N THR A 325 -0.37 -42.96 1.75
CA THR A 325 0.27 -43.95 0.87
C THR A 325 1.39 -43.31 0.02
N ALA A 326 2.29 -44.15 -0.51
CA ALA A 326 3.35 -43.68 -1.41
C ALA A 326 2.81 -42.97 -2.66
N GLU A 327 1.66 -43.42 -3.20
CA GLU A 327 0.99 -42.82 -4.35
C GLU A 327 0.45 -41.44 -4.03
N GLN A 328 -0.11 -41.24 -2.83
CA GLN A 328 -0.59 -39.93 -2.38
C GLN A 328 0.57 -38.95 -2.25
N ILE A 329 1.69 -39.39 -1.64
CA ILE A 329 2.90 -38.57 -1.50
C ILE A 329 3.49 -38.23 -2.86
N ALA A 330 3.64 -39.21 -3.75
CA ALA A 330 4.18 -39.02 -5.10
C ALA A 330 3.33 -38.04 -5.92
N ARG A 331 2.00 -38.17 -5.85
CA ARG A 331 1.06 -37.28 -6.54
C ARG A 331 1.14 -35.85 -6.02
N GLU A 332 1.24 -35.68 -4.70
CA GLU A 332 1.33 -34.37 -4.07
C GLU A 332 2.63 -33.65 -4.46
N LEU A 333 3.78 -34.33 -4.35
CA LEU A 333 5.07 -33.78 -4.78
C LEU A 333 5.06 -33.44 -6.27
N ALA A 334 4.50 -34.30 -7.13
CA ALA A 334 4.45 -34.06 -8.57
C ALA A 334 3.55 -32.88 -8.92
N ARG A 335 2.38 -32.74 -8.26
CA ARG A 335 1.49 -31.59 -8.40
C ARG A 335 2.22 -30.29 -8.03
N GLN A 336 3.06 -30.34 -7.00
CA GLN A 336 3.87 -29.18 -6.61
C GLN A 336 4.91 -28.82 -7.68
N LEU A 337 5.71 -29.79 -8.11
CA LEU A 337 6.72 -29.57 -9.14
C LEU A 337 6.12 -29.10 -10.47
N GLN A 338 4.93 -29.56 -10.85
CA GLN A 338 4.25 -29.13 -12.07
C GLN A 338 3.96 -27.61 -12.13
N HIS A 339 3.77 -26.95 -10.99
CA HIS A 339 3.48 -25.51 -10.97
C HIS A 339 4.67 -24.65 -10.55
N THR A 340 5.61 -25.21 -9.77
CA THR A 340 6.81 -24.47 -9.33
C THR A 340 7.99 -24.62 -10.29
N VAL A 341 8.01 -25.67 -11.13
CA VAL A 341 9.07 -25.93 -12.10
C VAL A 341 8.50 -25.84 -13.52
N PRO A 342 8.83 -24.77 -14.29
CA PRO A 342 8.15 -24.45 -15.55
C PRO A 342 8.09 -25.58 -16.59
N TRP A 343 9.13 -26.41 -16.68
CA TRP A 343 9.24 -27.49 -17.67
C TRP A 343 8.77 -28.86 -17.17
N PHE A 344 8.41 -29.00 -15.89
CA PHE A 344 8.19 -30.32 -15.30
C PHE A 344 6.93 -31.01 -15.81
N ALA A 345 5.87 -30.26 -16.14
CA ALA A 345 4.64 -30.82 -16.70
C ALA A 345 4.88 -31.49 -18.06
N GLU A 346 5.56 -30.79 -18.97
CA GLU A 346 5.93 -31.29 -20.30
C GLU A 346 6.88 -32.48 -20.22
N SER A 347 7.90 -32.38 -19.36
CA SER A 347 8.85 -33.46 -19.08
C SER A 347 8.16 -34.74 -18.58
N ARG A 348 7.15 -34.60 -17.71
CA ARG A 348 6.38 -35.73 -17.22
C ARG A 348 5.54 -36.38 -18.31
N GLU A 349 4.90 -35.59 -19.16
CA GLU A 349 4.14 -36.11 -20.30
C GLU A 349 5.05 -36.85 -21.28
N ALA A 350 6.19 -36.25 -21.62
CA ALA A 350 7.21 -36.86 -22.48
C ALA A 350 7.68 -38.20 -21.90
N PHE A 351 8.07 -38.24 -20.62
CA PHE A 351 8.48 -39.48 -19.95
C PHE A 351 7.39 -40.57 -20.03
N LEU A 352 6.16 -40.24 -19.64
CA LEU A 352 5.06 -41.21 -19.61
C LEU A 352 4.70 -41.74 -21.01
N SER A 353 4.92 -40.97 -22.07
CA SER A 353 4.72 -41.38 -23.46
C SER A 353 5.76 -42.39 -23.96
N THR A 354 6.94 -42.44 -23.34
CA THR A 354 8.02 -43.38 -23.72
C THR A 354 7.86 -44.77 -23.10
N LEU A 355 7.00 -44.92 -22.09
CA LEU A 355 6.80 -46.18 -21.38
C LEU A 355 5.78 -47.07 -22.08
N ASP A 356 6.11 -48.34 -22.26
CA ASP A 356 5.14 -49.39 -22.60
C ASP A 356 4.34 -49.84 -21.36
N ASP A 357 3.29 -50.64 -21.58
CA ASP A 357 2.40 -51.09 -20.50
C ASP A 357 3.13 -51.91 -19.43
N SER A 358 4.12 -52.72 -19.82
CA SER A 358 4.89 -53.54 -18.88
C SER A 358 5.78 -52.68 -17.98
N ALA A 359 6.47 -51.70 -18.55
CA ALA A 359 7.31 -50.75 -17.82
C ALA A 359 6.47 -49.87 -16.90
N ARG A 360 5.28 -49.45 -17.35
CA ARG A 360 4.36 -48.65 -16.55
C ARG A 360 3.82 -49.41 -15.34
N SER A 361 3.44 -50.68 -15.50
CA SER A 361 2.94 -51.51 -14.40
C SER A 361 4.02 -51.93 -13.39
N GLY A 362 5.29 -52.02 -13.82
CA GLY A 362 6.41 -52.41 -12.95
C GLY A 362 7.05 -51.24 -12.19
N ALA A 363 6.82 -50.00 -12.60
CA ALA A 363 7.44 -48.81 -12.01
C ALA A 363 6.76 -48.40 -10.69
N SER A 364 7.54 -47.86 -9.74
CA SER A 364 6.96 -47.33 -8.51
C SER A 364 6.23 -46.00 -8.77
N ALA A 365 5.32 -45.62 -7.85
CA ALA A 365 4.63 -44.33 -7.94
C ALA A 365 5.62 -43.14 -8.01
N PHE A 366 6.76 -43.23 -7.32
CA PHE A 366 7.80 -42.20 -7.35
C PHE A 366 8.58 -42.19 -8.67
N ASP A 367 8.82 -43.34 -9.28
CA ASP A 367 9.45 -43.41 -10.61
C ASP A 367 8.59 -42.75 -11.67
N LEU A 368 7.28 -43.07 -11.66
CA LEU A 368 6.31 -42.52 -12.61
C LEU A 368 6.06 -41.02 -12.42
N ALA A 369 6.00 -40.57 -11.17
CA ALA A 369 5.59 -39.20 -10.86
C ALA A 369 6.75 -38.20 -10.74
N ILE A 370 7.94 -38.64 -10.32
CA ILE A 370 9.05 -37.77 -9.92
C ILE A 370 10.36 -38.12 -10.64
N LEU A 371 10.92 -39.32 -10.40
CA LEU A 371 12.28 -39.64 -10.83
C LEU A 371 12.40 -39.72 -12.36
N GLY A 372 11.48 -40.40 -13.02
CA GLY A 372 11.44 -40.52 -14.48
C GLY A 372 11.39 -39.16 -15.18
N PRO A 373 10.40 -38.30 -14.87
CA PRO A 373 10.34 -36.94 -15.40
C PRO A 373 11.65 -36.16 -15.18
N LEU A 374 12.18 -36.12 -13.94
CA LEU A 374 13.42 -35.37 -13.67
C LEU A 374 14.61 -35.85 -14.51
N ARG A 375 14.71 -37.14 -14.84
CA ARG A 375 15.81 -37.68 -15.67
C ARG A 375 15.73 -37.27 -17.16
N THR A 376 14.56 -36.86 -17.64
CA THR A 376 14.40 -36.49 -19.07
C THR A 376 15.06 -35.16 -19.42
N VAL A 377 15.44 -34.34 -18.43
CA VAL A 377 15.95 -32.98 -18.65
C VAL A 377 17.44 -32.90 -18.30
N THR A 378 18.23 -32.26 -19.16
CA THR A 378 19.65 -32.03 -18.89
C THR A 378 19.89 -30.74 -18.08
N PRO A 379 20.85 -30.71 -17.15
CA PRO A 379 21.08 -29.58 -16.24
C PRO A 379 21.32 -28.23 -16.94
N GLN A 380 21.89 -28.26 -18.14
CA GLN A 380 22.17 -27.06 -18.95
C GLN A 380 20.90 -26.30 -19.39
N TRP A 381 19.71 -26.90 -19.24
CA TRP A 381 18.41 -26.29 -19.55
C TRP A 381 17.70 -25.74 -18.31
N THR A 382 18.32 -25.81 -17.12
CA THR A 382 17.72 -25.33 -15.87
C THR A 382 18.47 -24.11 -15.34
N ASN A 383 17.74 -23.04 -15.01
CA ASN A 383 18.30 -21.81 -14.44
C ASN A 383 18.72 -21.98 -12.96
N SER A 384 18.28 -23.05 -12.29
CA SER A 384 18.55 -23.32 -10.86
C SER A 384 18.22 -24.77 -10.48
N PRO A 385 18.84 -25.30 -9.42
CA PRO A 385 18.56 -26.65 -8.92
C PRO A 385 17.13 -26.76 -8.35
N VAL A 386 16.46 -27.89 -8.61
CA VAL A 386 15.16 -28.23 -8.01
C VAL A 386 15.35 -28.62 -6.56
N ARG A 387 14.54 -28.04 -5.66
CA ARG A 387 14.67 -28.23 -4.20
C ARG A 387 13.38 -28.79 -3.60
N ILE A 388 13.47 -29.94 -2.94
CA ILE A 388 12.34 -30.66 -2.34
C ILE A 388 12.57 -30.80 -0.83
N ALA A 389 11.62 -30.36 -0.01
CA ALA A 389 11.68 -30.50 1.44
C ALA A 389 10.65 -31.52 1.96
N MET A 390 11.03 -32.30 2.98
CA MET A 390 10.16 -33.32 3.58
C MET A 390 10.26 -33.33 5.11
N ASP A 391 9.12 -33.26 5.79
CA ASP A 391 8.94 -33.40 7.23
C ASP A 391 8.04 -34.61 7.52
N GLY A 392 8.07 -35.13 8.75
CA GLY A 392 7.17 -36.21 9.17
C GLY A 392 7.55 -37.62 8.70
N LEU A 393 8.77 -37.84 8.19
CA LEU A 393 9.21 -39.19 7.77
C LEU A 393 9.13 -40.21 8.92
N ASP A 394 9.39 -39.76 10.14
CA ASP A 394 9.38 -40.65 11.31
C ASP A 394 7.95 -41.04 11.76
N ASP A 395 6.91 -40.47 11.16
CA ASP A 395 5.50 -40.73 11.46
C ASP A 395 4.78 -41.58 10.40
N LEU A 396 5.46 -41.92 9.30
CA LEU A 396 4.93 -42.77 8.24
C LEU A 396 4.99 -44.26 8.60
N ASP A 397 4.12 -45.05 7.96
CA ASP A 397 4.15 -46.51 8.08
C ASP A 397 5.48 -47.08 7.52
N PRO A 398 6.05 -48.16 8.09
CA PRO A 398 7.38 -48.65 7.73
C PRO A 398 7.60 -48.93 6.23
N ASP A 399 6.60 -49.47 5.52
CA ASP A 399 6.68 -49.70 4.07
C ASP A 399 6.80 -48.38 3.30
N VAL A 400 6.00 -47.37 3.67
CA VAL A 400 6.01 -46.05 3.04
C VAL A 400 7.33 -45.33 3.35
N THR A 401 7.80 -45.38 4.60
CA THR A 401 9.09 -44.83 5.02
C THR A 401 10.25 -45.43 4.21
N SER A 402 10.22 -46.75 3.96
CA SER A 402 11.21 -47.42 3.11
C SER A 402 11.21 -46.88 1.67
N ARG A 403 10.02 -46.72 1.07
CA ARG A 403 9.87 -46.17 -0.30
C ARG A 403 10.32 -44.72 -0.40
N VAL A 404 9.97 -43.87 0.57
CA VAL A 404 10.41 -42.45 0.63
C VAL A 404 11.92 -42.37 0.84
N THR A 405 12.49 -43.22 1.67
CA THR A 405 13.96 -43.29 1.85
C THR A 405 14.66 -43.75 0.58
N GLY A 406 14.04 -44.68 -0.18
CA GLY A 406 14.49 -45.08 -1.52
C GLY A 406 14.48 -43.92 -2.53
N LEU A 407 13.41 -43.12 -2.54
CA LEU A 407 13.35 -41.89 -3.33
C LEU A 407 14.48 -40.93 -2.95
N LEU A 408 14.67 -40.64 -1.66
CA LEU A 408 15.74 -39.74 -1.19
C LEU A 408 17.14 -40.22 -1.58
N ARG A 409 17.37 -41.53 -1.54
CA ARG A 409 18.61 -42.14 -2.03
C ARG A 409 18.81 -41.86 -3.51
N ASN A 410 17.83 -42.17 -4.35
CA ASN A 410 17.92 -41.92 -5.79
C ASN A 410 18.17 -40.43 -6.09
N LEU A 411 17.41 -39.53 -5.45
CA LEU A 411 17.57 -38.07 -5.62
C LEU A 411 18.94 -37.54 -5.19
N SER A 412 19.62 -38.21 -4.24
CA SER A 412 20.89 -37.74 -3.66
C SER A 412 22.13 -38.44 -4.23
N THR A 413 22.00 -39.64 -4.80
CA THR A 413 23.15 -40.42 -5.31
C THR A 413 23.20 -40.53 -6.83
N ASP A 414 22.07 -40.41 -7.54
CA ASP A 414 22.03 -40.55 -9.00
C ASP A 414 22.77 -39.39 -9.69
N PRO A 415 23.81 -39.62 -10.50
CA PRO A 415 24.55 -38.57 -11.20
C PRO A 415 23.68 -37.72 -12.13
N GLU A 416 22.66 -38.30 -12.77
CA GLU A 416 21.74 -37.60 -13.68
C GLU A 416 20.89 -36.55 -12.93
N LEU A 417 20.72 -36.74 -11.61
CA LEU A 417 19.94 -35.88 -10.72
C LEU A 417 20.82 -35.01 -9.81
N SER A 418 22.10 -34.79 -10.16
CA SER A 418 23.07 -34.02 -9.37
C SER A 418 22.65 -32.58 -9.06
N TRP A 419 21.73 -32.03 -9.84
CA TRP A 419 21.13 -30.71 -9.70
C TRP A 419 19.84 -30.71 -8.85
N VAL A 420 19.38 -31.87 -8.37
CA VAL A 420 18.27 -31.94 -7.42
C VAL A 420 18.81 -31.95 -6.00
N LYS A 421 18.20 -31.13 -5.13
CA LYS A 421 18.57 -30.98 -3.73
C LYS A 421 17.39 -31.30 -2.83
N THR A 422 17.64 -32.01 -1.74
CA THR A 422 16.61 -32.41 -0.79
C THR A 422 16.93 -31.92 0.62
N VAL A 423 15.88 -31.59 1.37
CA VAL A 423 15.97 -31.23 2.79
C VAL A 423 15.01 -32.12 3.55
N VAL A 424 15.47 -32.73 4.63
CA VAL A 424 14.65 -33.65 5.41
C VAL A 424 14.74 -33.29 6.88
N ALA A 425 13.59 -33.13 7.53
CA ALA A 425 13.53 -33.05 8.98
C ALA A 425 13.27 -34.43 9.57
N THR A 426 14.17 -34.91 10.44
CA THR A 426 14.07 -36.24 11.05
C THR A 426 14.70 -36.27 12.44
N ARG A 427 14.27 -37.22 13.28
CA ARG A 427 14.92 -37.58 14.54
C ARG A 427 16.12 -38.51 14.33
N THR A 428 16.17 -39.24 13.21
CA THR A 428 17.13 -40.32 12.94
C THR A 428 17.93 -40.06 11.66
N PRO A 429 18.83 -39.06 11.64
CA PRO A 429 19.59 -38.72 10.44
C PRO A 429 20.49 -39.86 9.93
N ASP A 430 20.87 -40.80 10.79
CA ASP A 430 21.75 -41.93 10.45
C ASP A 430 21.09 -42.93 9.49
N ASN A 431 19.75 -42.91 9.39
CA ASN A 431 18.99 -43.74 8.44
C ASN A 431 18.93 -43.13 7.03
N LEU A 432 19.40 -41.89 6.86
CA LEU A 432 19.42 -41.21 5.57
C LEU A 432 20.69 -41.57 4.78
N PRO A 433 20.65 -41.54 3.44
CA PRO A 433 21.86 -41.61 2.62
C PRO A 433 22.77 -40.39 2.93
N SER A 434 24.07 -40.44 2.63
CA SER A 434 25.14 -39.48 3.00
C SER A 434 24.72 -37.99 3.07
N ALA A 435 24.04 -37.61 4.15
CA ALA A 435 23.40 -36.31 4.31
C ALA A 435 24.33 -35.36 5.08
N THR A 436 24.30 -34.09 4.72
CA THR A 436 24.86 -33.03 5.56
C THR A 436 23.90 -32.76 6.71
N VAL A 437 24.32 -32.95 7.96
CA VAL A 437 23.42 -32.85 9.13
C VAL A 437 23.56 -31.50 9.81
N VAL A 438 22.45 -30.77 9.93
CA VAL A 438 22.31 -29.55 10.73
C VAL A 438 21.52 -29.90 12.00
N ARG A 439 22.13 -29.76 13.17
CA ARG A 439 21.54 -30.20 14.46
C ARG A 439 20.91 -29.04 15.21
N LEU A 440 19.63 -29.18 15.54
CA LEU A 440 18.90 -28.26 16.42
C LEU A 440 19.02 -28.70 17.87
N ILE A 441 19.49 -27.78 18.72
CA ILE A 441 19.56 -27.95 20.17
C ILE A 441 18.29 -27.33 20.78
N PRO A 442 17.52 -28.05 21.62
CA PRO A 442 16.34 -27.48 22.26
C PRO A 442 16.76 -26.35 23.22
N LEU A 443 16.16 -25.16 23.07
CA LEU A 443 16.25 -24.10 24.07
C LEU A 443 15.45 -24.55 25.29
N ARG A 444 16.12 -24.82 26.42
CA ARG A 444 15.43 -25.00 27.71
C ARG A 444 14.77 -23.69 28.11
N VAL A 445 13.48 -23.54 27.84
CA VAL A 445 12.68 -22.45 28.42
C VAL A 445 12.35 -22.85 29.86
N THR A 446 13.13 -22.35 30.81
CA THR A 446 12.72 -22.36 32.22
C THR A 446 11.62 -21.32 32.41
N HIS A 447 10.37 -21.74 32.47
CA HIS A 447 9.30 -20.87 32.97
C HIS A 447 9.44 -20.78 34.50
N PRO A 448 9.72 -19.61 35.10
CA PRO A 448 9.61 -19.46 36.55
C PRO A 448 8.12 -19.53 36.90
N VAL A 449 7.74 -20.58 37.63
CA VAL A 449 6.42 -20.67 38.27
C VAL A 449 6.37 -19.61 39.37
N ILE A 450 5.74 -18.47 39.09
CA ILE A 450 5.43 -17.47 40.13
C ILE A 450 4.13 -17.91 40.81
N ARG A 451 4.20 -18.25 42.10
CA ARG A 451 3.01 -18.35 42.98
C ARG A 451 2.72 -16.99 43.62
N PRO A 452 1.45 -16.62 43.88
CA PRO A 452 1.12 -15.28 44.34
C PRO A 452 1.20 -15.11 45.87
N ALA A 453 1.65 -13.91 46.25
CA ALA A 453 1.37 -13.12 47.45
C ALA A 453 1.95 -13.55 48.82
N ASP A 454 2.87 -12.72 49.33
CA ASP A 454 2.66 -11.96 50.57
C ASP A 454 3.52 -10.68 50.59
N ARG A 455 2.94 -9.58 51.08
CA ARG A 455 3.52 -8.25 51.37
C ARG A 455 3.17 -7.91 52.83
N PRO A 456 3.71 -6.86 53.50
CA PRO A 456 4.92 -6.05 53.26
C PRO A 456 5.75 -5.77 54.55
N GLY A 457 6.97 -5.24 54.42
CA GLY A 457 7.72 -4.60 55.52
C GLY A 457 8.77 -3.61 54.99
N LYS A 458 8.75 -2.36 55.49
CA LYS A 458 9.49 -1.17 55.00
C LYS A 458 10.67 -0.82 55.97
N PRO A 459 11.50 0.24 55.76
CA PRO A 459 12.92 0.16 55.37
C PRO A 459 13.91 0.90 56.31
N ALA A 460 15.24 0.77 56.12
CA ALA A 460 16.29 1.78 56.44
C ALA A 460 17.68 1.36 55.86
N PRO A 461 18.75 2.19 55.88
CA PRO A 461 19.12 3.16 54.85
C PRO A 461 20.50 2.90 54.18
N ARG A 462 20.75 3.60 53.06
CA ARG A 462 22.04 3.69 52.34
C ARG A 462 23.04 4.64 53.02
N PRO A 463 24.34 4.54 52.67
CA PRO A 463 25.00 5.63 51.93
C PRO A 463 25.78 5.07 50.71
N ALA A 464 25.56 5.55 49.49
CA ALA A 464 25.97 6.82 48.87
C ALA A 464 27.47 6.87 48.51
N ARG A 465 27.75 6.69 47.21
CA ARG A 465 28.89 7.28 46.50
C ARG A 465 28.41 7.73 45.09
N ASP A 466 28.60 9.02 44.84
CA ASP A 466 28.33 9.80 43.63
C ASP A 466 29.27 9.40 42.45
N VAL A 467 28.83 9.11 41.21
CA VAL A 467 28.36 9.95 40.06
C VAL A 467 29.52 10.66 39.33
N PRO A 468 29.73 10.46 38.00
CA PRO A 468 28.87 11.05 36.96
C PRO A 468 28.40 10.16 35.80
N ALA A 469 27.27 10.61 35.25
CA ALA A 469 26.52 10.05 34.13
C ALA A 469 27.28 10.12 32.80
N GLN A 470 27.36 8.98 32.10
CA GLN A 470 27.50 8.94 30.65
C GLN A 470 26.13 8.60 30.03
N ARG A 471 25.74 9.42 29.06
CA ARG A 471 24.51 9.29 28.27
C ARG A 471 24.59 8.09 27.33
N GLY A 472 23.49 7.34 27.30
CA GLY A 472 22.96 6.45 26.26
C GLY A 472 23.88 5.90 25.17
N SER A 473 24.11 4.59 25.22
CA SER A 473 24.48 3.76 24.07
C SER A 473 23.31 2.85 23.71
N ASP A 474 22.62 3.19 22.63
CA ASP A 474 21.74 2.32 21.87
C ASP A 474 22.52 1.15 21.24
N SER A 475 21.89 -0.04 21.17
CA SER A 475 22.14 -1.12 20.19
C SER A 475 21.16 -2.29 20.40
N PRO A 476 20.76 -3.03 19.36
CA PRO A 476 20.27 -2.54 18.06
C PRO A 476 18.96 -3.26 17.63
N THR A 477 18.01 -2.49 17.13
CA THR A 477 16.81 -2.95 16.39
C THR A 477 17.23 -3.47 15.01
N SER A 478 16.78 -4.67 14.61
CA SER A 478 16.97 -5.14 13.22
C SER A 478 16.21 -4.22 12.24
N PRO A 479 16.88 -3.63 11.22
CA PRO A 479 16.30 -2.62 10.35
C PRO A 479 15.37 -3.22 9.27
N ARG A 480 14.32 -2.49 8.89
CA ARG A 480 13.49 -2.76 7.71
C ARG A 480 14.34 -2.49 6.46
N LEU A 481 14.72 -3.52 5.71
CA LEU A 481 15.52 -3.36 4.49
C LEU A 481 14.64 -2.82 3.34
N THR A 482 14.81 -1.56 2.99
CA THR A 482 14.45 -0.91 1.73
C THR A 482 15.43 -1.36 0.62
N PRO A 483 14.99 -1.54 -0.64
CA PRO A 483 15.91 -1.75 -1.76
C PRO A 483 16.53 -0.42 -2.20
N ALA A 484 17.82 -0.45 -2.56
CA ALA A 484 18.53 0.69 -3.14
C ALA A 484 19.32 0.25 -4.38
N THR A 485 19.45 1.14 -5.37
CA THR A 485 20.13 0.89 -6.65
C THR A 485 21.07 2.05 -6.95
N LEU A 486 22.24 1.74 -7.50
CA LEU A 486 23.12 2.72 -8.15
C LEU A 486 22.93 2.65 -9.66
N ILE A 487 22.65 3.80 -10.27
CA ILE A 487 22.71 3.96 -11.72
C ILE A 487 24.08 4.54 -12.04
N LEU A 488 24.93 3.75 -12.69
CA LEU A 488 26.31 4.10 -13.02
C LEU A 488 26.39 4.62 -14.44
N ASP A 489 26.85 5.86 -14.60
CA ASP A 489 27.23 6.42 -15.88
C ASP A 489 28.76 6.51 -15.95
N VAL A 490 29.32 5.74 -16.88
CA VAL A 490 30.77 5.61 -17.10
C VAL A 490 31.07 6.09 -18.51
N PRO A 491 31.99 7.04 -18.71
CA PRO A 491 32.30 7.59 -20.02
C PRO A 491 32.55 6.50 -21.09
N GLY A 492 31.78 6.56 -22.18
CA GLY A 492 31.88 5.62 -23.30
C GLY A 492 31.17 4.27 -23.11
N ARG A 493 30.30 4.12 -22.10
CA ARG A 493 29.46 2.93 -21.87
C ARG A 493 28.00 3.33 -21.65
N ALA A 494 27.08 2.43 -21.94
CA ALA A 494 25.67 2.60 -21.58
C ALA A 494 25.50 2.56 -20.04
N PRO A 495 24.53 3.29 -19.48
CA PRO A 495 24.29 3.29 -18.03
C PRO A 495 24.00 1.89 -17.49
N VAL A 496 24.60 1.55 -16.34
CA VAL A 496 24.45 0.23 -15.71
C VAL A 496 23.74 0.36 -14.37
N HIS A 497 22.73 -0.47 -14.13
CA HIS A 497 22.00 -0.52 -12.88
C HIS A 497 22.63 -1.58 -11.97
N HIS A 498 22.96 -1.21 -10.73
CA HIS A 498 23.50 -2.12 -9.74
C HIS A 498 22.72 -2.03 -8.43
N GLU A 499 22.07 -3.12 -8.05
CA GLU A 499 21.33 -3.21 -6.80
C GLU A 499 22.30 -3.32 -5.61
N LEU A 500 22.07 -2.52 -4.58
CA LEU A 500 22.85 -2.53 -3.34
C LEU A 500 22.31 -3.60 -2.40
N SER A 501 23.14 -4.62 -2.16
CA SER A 501 22.88 -5.60 -1.11
C SER A 501 23.23 -5.03 0.27
N TYR A 502 22.59 -5.56 1.32
CA TYR A 502 22.95 -5.25 2.70
C TYR A 502 24.45 -5.54 2.94
N GLY A 503 25.20 -4.57 3.47
CA GLY A 503 26.65 -4.65 3.66
C GLY A 503 27.41 -3.58 2.87
N PHE A 504 28.62 -3.93 2.41
CA PHE A 504 29.53 -2.99 1.75
C PHE A 504 29.63 -3.23 0.24
N THR A 505 29.49 -2.16 -0.54
CA THR A 505 29.74 -2.15 -1.99
C THR A 505 30.90 -1.21 -2.27
N THR A 506 31.98 -1.72 -2.87
CA THR A 506 33.18 -0.92 -3.17
C THR A 506 33.19 -0.47 -4.63
N LEU A 507 33.52 0.80 -4.88
CA LEU A 507 33.67 1.39 -6.21
C LEU A 507 35.14 1.71 -6.46
N GLY A 508 35.65 1.34 -7.64
CA GLY A 508 37.04 1.63 -7.98
C GLY A 508 37.44 1.08 -9.35
N ARG A 509 38.61 1.47 -9.86
CA ARG A 509 39.07 0.99 -11.18
C ARG A 509 39.61 -0.44 -11.20
N SER A 510 39.83 -1.03 -10.03
CA SER A 510 40.31 -2.41 -9.92
C SER A 510 39.19 -3.39 -10.23
N ARG A 511 39.51 -4.50 -10.91
CA ARG A 511 38.59 -5.64 -11.06
C ARG A 511 38.22 -6.32 -9.73
N ARG A 512 38.91 -5.97 -8.64
CA ARG A 512 38.62 -6.45 -7.28
C ARG A 512 37.59 -5.59 -6.54
N ALA A 513 37.22 -4.43 -7.07
CA ALA A 513 36.10 -3.65 -6.53
C ALA A 513 34.78 -4.35 -6.89
N THR A 514 33.78 -4.28 -6.00
CA THR A 514 32.44 -4.81 -6.25
C THR A 514 31.85 -4.22 -7.52
N LEU A 515 32.10 -2.94 -7.74
CA LEU A 515 31.75 -2.18 -8.93
C LEU A 515 33.01 -1.65 -9.63
N PRO A 516 33.53 -2.38 -10.64
CA PRO A 516 34.70 -1.96 -11.38
C PRO A 516 34.37 -0.84 -12.38
N LEU A 517 34.95 0.35 -12.18
CA LEU A 517 34.80 1.52 -13.06
C LEU A 517 35.95 1.59 -14.07
N ALA A 518 35.63 1.76 -15.35
CA ALA A 518 36.64 1.86 -16.42
C ALA A 518 37.16 3.29 -16.57
N ASP A 519 37.60 3.91 -15.47
CA ASP A 519 38.01 5.31 -15.41
C ASP A 519 39.43 5.46 -14.83
N SER A 520 40.30 6.12 -15.58
CA SER A 520 41.72 6.30 -15.23
C SER A 520 41.94 7.26 -14.05
N ARG A 521 40.98 8.16 -13.78
CA ARG A 521 41.01 9.14 -12.68
C ARG A 521 40.45 8.56 -11.38
N VAL A 522 39.96 7.33 -11.38
CA VAL A 522 39.42 6.64 -10.20
C VAL A 522 40.53 5.80 -9.53
N SER A 523 40.69 5.88 -8.21
CA SER A 523 41.58 5.01 -7.44
C SER A 523 41.25 3.52 -7.59
N ARG A 524 42.21 2.62 -7.31
CA ARG A 524 42.01 1.16 -7.44
C ARG A 524 40.81 0.68 -6.61
N VAL A 525 40.71 1.17 -5.38
CA VAL A 525 39.52 1.17 -4.53
C VAL A 525 39.35 2.62 -4.11
N HIS A 526 38.25 3.26 -4.49
CA HIS A 526 38.09 4.72 -4.41
C HIS A 526 37.20 5.12 -3.23
N CYS A 527 36.04 4.48 -3.13
CA CYS A 527 35.09 4.70 -2.04
C CYS A 527 34.30 3.42 -1.78
N GLU A 528 33.65 3.38 -0.63
CA GLU A 528 32.74 2.32 -0.24
C GLU A 528 31.37 2.91 0.12
N ILE A 529 30.32 2.15 -0.22
CA ILE A 529 28.95 2.43 0.19
C ILE A 529 28.53 1.32 1.14
N ARG A 530 28.20 1.69 2.37
CA ARG A 530 27.59 0.80 3.37
C ARG A 530 26.08 0.96 3.31
N TRP A 531 25.38 -0.11 2.94
CA TRP A 531 23.92 -0.19 2.96
C TRP A 531 23.45 -1.05 4.14
N ASP A 532 22.74 -0.45 5.10
CA ASP A 532 22.13 -1.19 6.22
C ASP A 532 20.63 -1.47 6.00
N GLY A 533 20.18 -1.33 4.77
CA GLY A 533 18.79 -1.51 4.40
C GLY A 533 17.91 -0.29 4.62
N THR A 534 18.30 0.69 5.43
CA THR A 534 17.53 1.95 5.52
C THR A 534 18.36 3.14 5.08
N THR A 535 19.65 3.12 5.35
CA THR A 535 20.55 4.26 5.19
C THR A 535 21.80 3.86 4.42
N ALA A 536 22.22 4.70 3.48
CA ALA A 536 23.44 4.52 2.71
C ALA A 536 24.50 5.50 3.20
N TRP A 537 25.67 4.99 3.59
CA TRP A 537 26.82 5.81 3.97
C TRP A 537 27.94 5.62 2.96
N LEU A 538 28.40 6.72 2.37
CA LEU A 538 29.53 6.78 1.45
C LEU A 538 30.78 7.25 2.18
N THR A 539 31.85 6.47 2.07
CA THR A 539 33.16 6.78 2.65
C THR A 539 34.21 6.84 1.54
N ASP A 540 34.95 7.95 1.47
CA ASP A 540 36.15 8.06 0.61
C ASP A 540 37.30 7.28 1.25
N LEU A 541 37.91 6.37 0.49
CA LEU A 541 38.98 5.50 0.98
C LEU A 541 40.36 6.07 0.63
N ASP A 542 40.57 7.34 0.99
CA ASP A 542 41.76 8.14 0.70
C ASP A 542 42.08 8.20 -0.81
N SER A 543 41.08 8.59 -1.59
CA SER A 543 41.20 8.61 -3.03
C SER A 543 42.05 9.80 -3.51
N ALA A 544 42.83 9.59 -4.58
CA ALA A 544 43.75 10.61 -5.08
C ALA A 544 43.05 11.88 -5.58
N ASN A 545 41.83 11.74 -6.12
CA ASN A 545 41.05 12.85 -6.70
C ASN A 545 39.86 13.29 -5.83
N GLY A 546 39.61 12.61 -4.71
CA GLY A 546 38.48 12.84 -3.83
C GLY A 546 37.14 12.35 -4.38
N THR A 547 36.25 11.98 -3.47
CA THR A 547 34.84 11.67 -3.74
C THR A 547 33.98 12.92 -3.61
N PHE A 548 33.04 13.12 -4.53
CA PHE A 548 32.10 14.25 -4.50
C PHE A 548 30.66 13.76 -4.47
N VAL A 549 29.82 14.38 -3.64
CA VAL A 549 28.35 14.20 -3.64
C VAL A 549 27.72 15.55 -3.93
N ASN A 550 26.86 15.63 -4.95
CA ASN A 550 26.18 16.87 -5.36
C ASN A 550 27.16 18.06 -5.50
N LYS A 551 28.28 17.83 -6.20
CA LYS A 551 29.38 18.79 -6.44
C LYS A 551 30.21 19.19 -5.21
N ARG A 552 29.94 18.65 -4.02
CA ARG A 552 30.73 18.92 -2.80
C ARG A 552 31.67 17.75 -2.52
N ARG A 553 32.95 18.04 -2.20
CA ARG A 553 33.92 17.01 -1.81
C ARG A 553 33.59 16.50 -0.42
N ILE A 554 33.59 15.19 -0.24
CA ILE A 554 33.30 14.53 1.03
C ILE A 554 34.45 13.63 1.45
N LEU A 555 34.52 13.34 2.74
CA LEU A 555 35.30 12.23 3.30
C LEU A 555 34.36 11.11 3.77
N ASN A 556 33.25 11.49 4.39
CA ASN A 556 32.12 10.63 4.74
C ASN A 556 30.83 11.42 4.51
N ALA A 557 29.81 10.79 3.93
CA ALA A 557 28.50 11.40 3.74
C ALA A 557 27.38 10.33 3.75
N GLU A 558 26.25 10.67 4.34
CA GLU A 558 25.01 9.93 4.15
C GLU A 558 24.44 10.27 2.76
N LEU A 559 24.00 9.26 2.01
CA LEU A 559 23.45 9.41 0.66
C LEU A 559 21.92 9.46 0.71
N ALA A 560 21.35 10.52 0.14
CA ALA A 560 19.92 10.69 -0.05
C ALA A 560 19.47 10.22 -1.44
N HIS A 561 18.19 9.88 -1.59
CA HIS A 561 17.61 9.49 -2.88
C HIS A 561 17.89 10.54 -3.97
N ARG A 562 18.38 10.09 -5.13
CA ARG A 562 18.88 10.83 -6.30
C ARG A 562 20.19 11.60 -6.11
N ASP A 563 20.93 11.38 -5.02
CA ASP A 563 22.27 11.97 -4.89
C ASP A 563 23.20 11.50 -6.01
N VAL A 564 23.91 12.46 -6.60
CA VAL A 564 24.90 12.20 -7.65
C VAL A 564 26.29 12.18 -7.04
N ILE A 565 26.89 10.99 -7.05
CA ILE A 565 28.26 10.71 -6.63
C ILE A 565 29.16 10.85 -7.85
N ARG A 566 30.21 11.66 -7.77
CA ARG A 566 31.21 11.81 -8.82
C ARG A 566 32.58 11.33 -8.34
N LEU A 567 33.19 10.44 -9.12
CA LEU A 567 34.49 9.83 -8.90
C LEU A 567 35.29 9.93 -10.21
N GLY A 568 36.29 10.81 -10.27
CA GLY A 568 36.95 11.09 -11.55
C GLY A 568 35.98 11.70 -12.57
N ASP A 569 35.85 11.05 -13.72
CA ASP A 569 34.93 11.40 -14.82
C ASP A 569 33.65 10.55 -14.81
N SER A 570 33.57 9.56 -13.91
CA SER A 570 32.39 8.70 -13.73
C SER A 570 31.40 9.30 -12.73
N THR A 571 30.11 9.09 -12.99
CA THR A 571 29.02 9.48 -12.07
C THR A 571 28.15 8.29 -11.70
N ALA A 572 27.69 8.27 -10.45
CA ALA A 572 26.76 7.27 -9.94
C ALA A 572 25.59 7.98 -9.26
N THR A 573 24.36 7.66 -9.64
CA THR A 573 23.15 8.19 -9.00
C THR A 573 22.59 7.15 -8.04
N PHE A 574 22.42 7.52 -6.77
CA PHE A 574 21.84 6.65 -5.75
C PHE A 574 20.31 6.73 -5.75
N ILE A 575 19.62 5.60 -5.81
CA ILE A 575 18.16 5.50 -5.85
C ILE A 575 17.69 4.58 -4.72
N SER A 576 16.92 5.08 -3.76
CA SER A 576 16.31 4.29 -2.66
C SER A 576 14.77 4.34 -2.74
N VAL A 577 14.09 3.19 -2.58
CA VAL A 577 12.61 3.07 -2.74
C VAL A 577 11.84 3.33 -1.42
N GLY A 578 12.40 4.10 -0.49
CA GLY A 578 11.80 4.34 0.84
C GLY A 578 11.85 5.77 1.35
N GLN A 579 12.32 6.72 0.53
CA GLN A 579 12.27 8.15 0.87
C GLN A 579 11.33 8.87 -0.10
N GLU A 580 10.20 9.35 0.42
CA GLU A 580 9.24 10.18 -0.31
C GLU A 580 9.92 11.39 -0.96
N GLU A 581 9.47 11.67 -2.18
CA GLU A 581 10.00 12.64 -3.12
C GLU A 581 10.04 14.10 -2.59
N LYS A 582 11.21 14.74 -2.68
CA LYS A 582 11.34 16.16 -3.05
C LYS A 582 11.77 16.22 -4.52
N TRP A 583 11.00 16.91 -5.35
CA TRP A 583 11.25 17.03 -6.78
C TRP A 583 12.33 18.07 -7.08
N PRO A 584 13.36 17.75 -7.89
CA PRO A 584 14.06 18.75 -8.66
C PRO A 584 13.56 18.75 -10.11
N GLU A 585 13.38 19.97 -10.62
CA GLU A 585 13.11 20.30 -12.01
C GLU A 585 14.15 19.67 -12.96
N ALA A 586 13.71 19.29 -14.15
CA ALA A 586 14.62 19.04 -15.26
C ALA A 586 14.04 19.59 -16.56
N ASP A 587 14.95 20.29 -17.23
CA ASP A 587 14.83 21.05 -18.46
C ASP A 587 14.36 20.24 -19.67
N GLU A 588 13.89 21.03 -20.63
CA GLU A 588 13.41 20.74 -21.96
C GLU A 588 14.44 19.99 -22.84
N ASP A 589 13.96 19.00 -23.61
CA ASP A 589 14.10 18.89 -25.06
C ASP A 589 13.95 17.41 -25.49
N THR A 590 12.75 17.02 -25.92
CA THR A 590 12.52 15.91 -26.87
C THR A 590 11.04 15.94 -27.29
N GLY A 591 10.79 16.28 -28.55
CA GLY A 591 9.45 16.49 -29.14
C GLY A 591 8.59 15.23 -29.30
N ALA A 592 8.17 14.62 -28.19
CA ALA A 592 7.07 13.66 -28.14
C ALA A 592 5.80 14.34 -27.58
N LEU A 593 4.63 14.03 -28.14
CA LEU A 593 3.35 14.60 -27.69
C LEU A 593 3.16 14.40 -26.16
N PRO A 594 2.78 15.45 -25.41
CA PRO A 594 2.74 15.38 -23.95
C PRO A 594 1.62 14.44 -23.48
N SER A 595 1.99 13.49 -22.63
CA SER A 595 1.06 12.81 -21.73
C SER A 595 0.29 13.84 -20.88
N PRO A 596 -1.00 13.60 -20.55
CA PRO A 596 -1.78 14.54 -19.75
C PRO A 596 -1.08 14.83 -18.42
N ARG A 597 -0.92 16.12 -18.09
CA ARG A 597 -0.34 16.56 -16.82
C ARG A 597 -1.14 15.95 -15.66
N PRO A 598 -0.50 15.55 -14.54
CA PRO A 598 -1.24 15.10 -13.37
C PRO A 598 -2.26 16.15 -12.94
N ALA A 599 -3.51 15.76 -12.72
CA ALA A 599 -4.62 16.67 -12.38
C ALA A 599 -4.28 17.60 -11.18
N ARG A 600 -3.50 17.08 -10.22
CA ARG A 600 -2.97 17.85 -9.08
C ARG A 600 -2.04 19.00 -9.48
N ALA A 601 -1.19 18.81 -10.49
CA ALA A 601 -0.26 19.84 -10.95
C ALA A 601 -1.01 21.03 -11.57
N VAL A 602 -2.04 20.74 -12.38
CA VAL A 602 -2.92 21.76 -12.96
C VAL A 602 -3.59 22.61 -11.90
N LEU A 603 -4.15 21.99 -10.85
CA LEU A 603 -4.81 22.71 -9.76
C LEU A 603 -3.81 23.57 -8.96
N LEU A 604 -2.60 23.06 -8.72
CA LEU A 604 -1.55 23.82 -8.06
C LEU A 604 -1.13 25.05 -8.86
N ASP A 605 -0.91 24.90 -10.17
CA ASP A 605 -0.59 26.02 -11.05
C ASP A 605 -1.67 27.10 -11.01
N LEU A 606 -2.96 26.71 -11.04
CA LEU A 606 -4.08 27.65 -10.93
C LEU A 606 -4.11 28.39 -9.58
N LEU A 607 -3.82 27.68 -8.47
CA LEU A 607 -3.74 28.28 -7.14
C LEU A 607 -2.58 29.27 -7.02
N HIS A 608 -1.43 28.96 -7.62
CA HIS A 608 -0.29 29.85 -7.67
C HIS A 608 -0.63 31.12 -8.46
N LEU A 609 -1.30 30.99 -9.60
CA LEU A 609 -1.72 32.14 -10.40
C LEU A 609 -2.74 33.04 -9.69
N ALA A 610 -3.58 32.44 -8.84
CA ALA A 610 -4.56 33.16 -8.03
C ALA A 610 -3.97 33.75 -6.73
N ALA A 611 -2.76 33.36 -6.33
CA ALA A 611 -2.20 33.67 -5.01
C ALA A 611 -2.17 35.18 -4.70
N ASP A 612 -1.68 35.98 -5.65
CA ASP A 612 -1.58 37.44 -5.51
C ASP A 612 -2.90 38.17 -5.83
N ARG A 613 -3.96 37.42 -6.12
CA ARG A 613 -5.28 37.91 -6.57
C ARG A 613 -6.39 37.75 -5.53
N GLY A 614 -5.99 37.36 -4.32
CA GLY A 614 -6.89 37.16 -3.19
C GLY A 614 -7.53 35.77 -3.18
N PRO A 615 -8.40 35.48 -2.18
CA PRO A 615 -9.02 34.17 -2.03
C PRO A 615 -9.95 33.87 -3.22
N ILE A 616 -9.65 32.80 -3.96
CA ILE A 616 -10.47 32.37 -5.10
C ILE A 616 -11.68 31.55 -4.62
N PRO A 617 -12.91 31.86 -5.07
CA PRO A 617 -14.07 31.00 -4.83
C PRO A 617 -13.86 29.60 -5.40
N ILE A 618 -14.22 28.57 -4.63
CA ILE A 618 -13.96 27.18 -5.03
C ILE A 618 -14.70 26.78 -6.31
N SER A 619 -15.84 27.41 -6.59
CA SER A 619 -16.62 27.28 -7.83
C SER A 619 -15.81 27.71 -9.06
N ILE A 620 -15.19 28.89 -9.01
CA ILE A 620 -14.34 29.43 -10.08
C ILE A 620 -13.06 28.58 -10.24
N LEU A 621 -12.43 28.20 -9.12
CA LEU A 621 -11.23 27.35 -9.14
C LEU A 621 -11.51 25.99 -9.77
N THR A 622 -12.64 25.35 -9.42
CA THR A 622 -13.05 24.05 -9.96
C THR A 622 -13.32 24.14 -11.46
N LYS A 623 -13.98 25.20 -11.91
CA LYS A 623 -14.25 25.43 -13.32
C LYS A 623 -12.98 25.65 -14.15
N ALA A 624 -12.07 26.48 -13.66
CA ALA A 624 -10.78 26.70 -14.31
C ALA A 624 -9.95 25.41 -14.35
N SER A 625 -10.01 24.62 -13.26
CA SER A 625 -9.39 23.30 -13.15
C SER A 625 -9.94 22.33 -14.20
N ALA A 626 -11.26 22.18 -14.31
CA ALA A 626 -11.92 21.35 -15.32
C ALA A 626 -11.48 21.72 -16.75
N ALA A 627 -11.52 23.01 -17.08
CA ALA A 627 -11.15 23.52 -18.41
C ALA A 627 -9.64 23.36 -18.73
N SER A 628 -8.82 23.09 -17.72
CA SER A 628 -7.37 22.92 -17.84
C SER A 628 -6.92 21.45 -17.81
N GLY A 629 -7.86 20.49 -17.81
CA GLY A 629 -7.57 19.06 -17.67
C GLY A 629 -7.20 18.64 -16.23
N GLY A 630 -7.53 19.50 -15.26
CA GLY A 630 -7.47 19.21 -13.82
C GLY A 630 -8.77 18.60 -13.29
N PRO A 631 -8.92 18.46 -11.96
CA PRO A 631 -10.14 17.91 -11.37
C PRO A 631 -11.39 18.71 -11.76
N GLU A 632 -12.39 18.01 -12.29
CA GLU A 632 -13.62 18.62 -12.81
C GLU A 632 -14.70 18.83 -11.74
N ARG A 633 -14.65 18.06 -10.66
CA ARG A 633 -15.62 18.11 -9.55
C ARG A 633 -15.02 18.82 -8.35
N THR A 634 -15.82 19.68 -7.70
CA THR A 634 -15.43 20.43 -6.49
C THR A 634 -14.91 19.51 -5.39
N VAL A 635 -15.47 18.30 -5.29
CA VAL A 635 -15.06 17.29 -4.31
C VAL A 635 -13.60 16.85 -4.53
N HIS A 636 -13.18 16.61 -5.78
CA HIS A 636 -11.79 16.23 -6.09
C HIS A 636 -10.82 17.40 -5.89
N VAL A 637 -11.28 18.64 -6.13
CA VAL A 637 -10.51 19.85 -5.79
C VAL A 637 -10.27 19.91 -4.28
N ARG A 638 -11.30 19.67 -3.46
CA ARG A 638 -11.21 19.67 -1.99
C ARG A 638 -10.26 18.61 -1.44
N ASP A 639 -10.22 17.41 -2.02
CA ASP A 639 -9.27 16.37 -1.62
C ASP A 639 -7.83 16.81 -1.80
N ILE A 640 -7.53 17.41 -2.95
CA ILE A 640 -6.20 17.92 -3.23
C ILE A 640 -5.86 19.05 -2.25
N LEU A 641 -6.79 19.99 -2.02
CA LEU A 641 -6.60 21.08 -1.06
C LEU A 641 -6.37 20.58 0.36
N ALA A 642 -7.07 19.52 0.80
CA ALA A 642 -6.85 18.89 2.11
C ALA A 642 -5.44 18.31 2.24
N GLY A 643 -4.89 17.76 1.15
CA GLY A 643 -3.51 17.28 1.09
C GLY A 643 -2.44 18.37 1.18
N LEU A 644 -2.77 19.63 0.90
CA LEU A 644 -1.82 20.76 0.89
C LEU A 644 -1.58 21.39 2.27
N ARG A 645 -2.37 21.01 3.28
CA ARG A 645 -2.20 21.44 4.68
C ARG A 645 -1.99 22.97 4.80
N THR A 646 -0.86 23.41 5.34
CA THR A 646 -0.55 24.82 5.62
C THR A 646 -0.20 25.65 4.37
N ALA A 647 -0.08 25.02 3.20
CA ALA A 647 0.19 25.73 1.95
C ALA A 647 -1.07 26.40 1.36
N VAL A 648 -2.24 26.13 1.91
CA VAL A 648 -3.50 26.80 1.55
C VAL A 648 -4.29 27.20 2.78
N ARG A 649 -4.89 28.40 2.74
CA ARG A 649 -5.88 28.85 3.71
C ARG A 649 -7.27 28.75 3.08
N ARG A 650 -8.17 28.02 3.74
CA ARG A 650 -9.55 27.82 3.28
C ARG A 650 -10.51 28.52 4.24
N THR A 651 -11.39 29.37 3.73
CA THR A 651 -12.50 29.94 4.53
C THR A 651 -13.77 29.17 4.24
N GLN A 652 -14.57 28.86 5.29
CA GLN A 652 -15.82 28.11 5.14
C GLN A 652 -15.63 26.77 4.40
N ALA A 653 -14.54 26.06 4.71
CA ALA A 653 -14.17 24.80 4.05
C ALA A 653 -15.33 23.79 4.09
N GLY A 654 -15.66 23.21 2.93
CA GLY A 654 -16.77 22.26 2.78
C GLY A 654 -18.09 22.90 2.33
N LEU A 655 -18.26 24.22 2.48
CA LEU A 655 -19.47 24.93 2.04
C LEU A 655 -19.38 25.39 0.58
N PRO A 656 -20.52 25.67 -0.10
CA PRO A 656 -20.53 26.23 -1.45
C PRO A 656 -19.79 27.58 -1.55
N THR A 657 -19.83 28.38 -0.49
CA THR A 657 -19.17 29.70 -0.36
C THR A 657 -17.70 29.61 0.03
N GLU A 658 -17.09 28.44 -0.10
CA GLU A 658 -15.69 28.21 0.25
C GLU A 658 -14.75 29.05 -0.64
N THR A 659 -13.80 29.75 -0.03
CA THR A 659 -12.70 30.41 -0.75
C THR A 659 -11.36 29.84 -0.35
N VAL A 660 -10.42 29.86 -1.30
CA VAL A 660 -9.11 29.25 -1.16
C VAL A 660 -8.04 30.29 -1.45
N LEU A 661 -7.07 30.43 -0.55
CA LEU A 661 -5.91 31.30 -0.72
C LEU A 661 -4.65 30.46 -0.64
N TRP A 662 -3.76 30.57 -1.63
CA TRP A 662 -2.45 29.97 -1.56
C TRP A 662 -1.55 30.73 -0.57
N THR A 663 -0.87 30.00 0.30
CA THR A 663 0.02 30.54 1.35
C THR A 663 1.43 29.95 1.33
N GLY A 664 1.74 29.09 0.34
CA GLY A 664 3.07 28.52 0.14
C GLY A 664 4.01 29.42 -0.69
N PRO A 665 5.28 29.03 -0.86
CA PRO A 665 6.20 29.74 -1.76
C PRO A 665 5.72 29.66 -3.20
N ALA A 666 5.85 30.76 -3.96
CA ALA A 666 5.43 30.84 -5.36
C ALA A 666 6.46 30.17 -6.28
N PRO A 667 6.08 29.17 -7.10
CA PRO A 667 6.95 28.62 -8.15
C PRO A 667 6.93 29.47 -9.43
N GLU A 668 7.84 29.19 -10.38
CA GLU A 668 7.82 29.80 -11.72
C GLU A 668 6.61 29.29 -12.52
N VAL A 669 5.72 30.20 -12.94
CA VAL A 669 4.46 29.84 -13.60
C VAL A 669 4.50 30.12 -15.09
N THR A 670 4.03 29.17 -15.91
CA THR A 670 3.88 29.36 -17.36
C THR A 670 2.61 30.17 -17.72
N PRO A 671 2.67 31.15 -18.65
CA PRO A 671 1.55 32.07 -18.99
C PRO A 671 0.26 31.45 -19.53
N ARG A 672 0.23 30.16 -19.91
CA ARG A 672 -0.90 29.55 -20.63
C ARG A 672 -2.14 29.25 -19.75
N LEU A 673 -2.01 29.21 -18.43
CA LEU A 673 -3.14 28.92 -17.52
C LEU A 673 -3.93 30.17 -17.09
N HIS A 674 -3.41 31.38 -17.32
CA HIS A 674 -4.13 32.62 -17.08
C HIS A 674 -5.42 32.73 -17.91
N ALA A 675 -5.39 32.26 -19.15
CA ALA A 675 -6.57 32.24 -20.03
C ALA A 675 -7.71 31.39 -19.43
N ARG A 676 -7.39 30.30 -18.73
CA ARG A 676 -8.41 29.41 -18.14
C ARG A 676 -9.07 29.99 -16.89
N LEU A 677 -8.31 30.74 -16.09
CA LEU A 677 -8.89 31.54 -15.00
C LEU A 677 -9.74 32.69 -15.54
N ALA A 678 -9.33 33.33 -16.65
CA ALA A 678 -10.12 34.34 -17.33
C ALA A 678 -11.45 33.78 -17.87
N ASP A 679 -11.43 32.62 -18.52
CA ASP A 679 -12.64 31.96 -19.02
C ASP A 679 -13.60 31.63 -17.86
N ALA A 680 -13.09 31.03 -16.79
CA ALA A 680 -13.89 30.65 -15.63
C ALA A 680 -14.53 31.85 -14.92
N THR A 681 -13.85 33.01 -14.89
CA THR A 681 -14.36 34.25 -14.31
C THR A 681 -15.32 35.01 -15.24
N SER A 682 -15.10 34.95 -16.56
CA SER A 682 -15.95 35.59 -17.58
C SER A 682 -17.38 35.06 -17.61
N ASP A 683 -17.57 33.80 -17.20
CA ASP A 683 -18.88 33.16 -17.13
C ASP A 683 -19.71 33.60 -15.92
N VAL A 684 -19.14 34.37 -14.99
CA VAL A 684 -19.87 34.95 -13.86
C VAL A 684 -20.51 36.25 -14.29
N GLU A 685 -21.85 36.30 -14.34
CA GLU A 685 -22.59 37.51 -14.72
C GLU A 685 -22.39 38.66 -13.72
N PRO A 686 -22.30 39.93 -14.17
CA PRO A 686 -22.30 41.08 -13.27
C PRO A 686 -23.57 41.13 -12.41
N PRO A 687 -23.52 41.73 -11.20
CA PRO A 687 -24.70 41.90 -10.37
C PRO A 687 -25.78 42.71 -11.11
N SER A 688 -27.04 42.31 -10.94
CA SER A 688 -28.21 42.98 -11.53
C SER A 688 -28.84 43.92 -10.50
N GLY A 689 -28.91 45.22 -10.82
CA GLY A 689 -29.51 46.22 -9.93
C GLY A 689 -28.63 46.56 -8.73
N ASP A 690 -29.25 46.86 -7.59
CA ASP A 690 -28.58 47.32 -6.36
C ASP A 690 -28.28 46.20 -5.34
N GLU A 691 -28.30 44.93 -5.76
CA GLU A 691 -28.01 43.79 -4.88
C GLU A 691 -26.52 43.69 -4.51
N GLU A 692 -26.22 43.25 -3.28
CA GLU A 692 -24.83 42.98 -2.88
C GLU A 692 -24.24 41.85 -3.73
N PRO A 693 -23.01 42.02 -4.28
CA PRO A 693 -22.42 41.03 -5.17
C PRO A 693 -22.06 39.75 -4.41
N THR A 694 -22.29 38.59 -5.05
CA THR A 694 -21.79 37.30 -4.54
C THR A 694 -20.25 37.28 -4.50
N LEU A 695 -19.67 36.33 -3.76
CA LEU A 695 -18.22 36.14 -3.70
C LEU A 695 -17.62 35.91 -5.10
N GLU A 696 -18.30 35.15 -5.95
CA GLU A 696 -17.94 34.94 -7.34
C GLU A 696 -17.98 36.22 -8.16
N GLN A 697 -19.03 37.04 -8.00
CA GLN A 697 -19.19 38.30 -8.73
C GLN A 697 -18.12 39.32 -8.35
N ALA A 698 -17.85 39.46 -7.05
CA ALA A 698 -16.80 40.34 -6.54
C ALA A 698 -15.41 39.89 -7.01
N TYR A 699 -15.13 38.58 -6.97
CA TYR A 699 -13.86 38.03 -7.44
C TYR A 699 -13.68 38.21 -8.96
N ALA A 700 -14.72 37.94 -9.76
CA ALA A 700 -14.67 38.11 -11.21
C ALA A 700 -14.52 39.58 -11.62
N ALA A 701 -15.22 40.51 -10.94
CA ALA A 701 -15.09 41.95 -11.18
C ALA A 701 -13.67 42.47 -10.98
N THR A 702 -12.96 41.91 -10.00
CA THR A 702 -11.58 42.31 -9.68
C THR A 702 -10.55 41.68 -10.62
N ASN A 703 -10.75 40.41 -11.01
CA ASN A 703 -9.67 39.59 -11.54
C ASN A 703 -9.79 39.16 -13.01
N GLU A 704 -10.97 39.24 -13.65
CA GLU A 704 -11.15 38.77 -15.03
C GLU A 704 -10.24 39.50 -16.04
N ALA A 705 -10.28 40.83 -16.05
CA ALA A 705 -9.47 41.65 -16.95
C ALA A 705 -7.96 41.44 -16.73
N GLU A 706 -7.59 41.22 -15.47
CA GLU A 706 -6.21 40.94 -15.06
C GLU A 706 -5.70 39.59 -15.56
N PHE A 707 -6.51 38.53 -15.45
CA PHE A 707 -6.16 37.23 -16.01
C PHE A 707 -6.05 37.27 -17.54
N ARG A 708 -6.93 38.00 -18.23
CA ARG A 708 -6.83 38.18 -19.70
C ARG A 708 -5.57 38.93 -20.10
N TRP A 709 -5.21 39.98 -19.36
CA TRP A 709 -3.99 40.74 -19.62
C TRP A 709 -2.73 39.88 -19.44
N LEU A 710 -2.67 39.10 -18.35
CA LEU A 710 -1.54 38.19 -18.08
C LEU A 710 -1.47 37.02 -19.07
N ALA A 711 -2.58 36.66 -19.69
CA ALA A 711 -2.61 35.70 -20.80
C ALA A 711 -2.15 36.30 -22.15
N GLY A 712 -1.85 37.60 -22.21
CA GLY A 712 -1.51 38.32 -23.45
C GLY A 712 -2.71 38.70 -24.31
N LEU A 713 -3.94 38.52 -23.81
CA LEU A 713 -5.19 38.83 -24.50
C LEU A 713 -5.64 40.26 -24.19
N HIS A 714 -4.84 41.25 -24.60
CA HIS A 714 -5.01 42.65 -24.22
C HIS A 714 -6.35 43.27 -24.68
N GLU A 715 -6.85 42.91 -25.86
CA GLU A 715 -8.17 43.39 -26.34
C GLU A 715 -9.31 42.81 -25.49
N ASP A 716 -9.24 41.52 -25.16
CA ASP A 716 -10.26 40.86 -24.35
C ASP A 716 -10.24 41.37 -22.90
N ALA A 717 -9.07 41.75 -22.38
CA ALA A 717 -8.95 42.41 -21.09
C ALA A 717 -9.72 43.74 -21.06
N LEU A 718 -9.57 44.59 -22.09
CA LEU A 718 -10.32 45.86 -22.17
C LEU A 718 -11.82 45.64 -22.34
N ASN A 719 -12.22 44.64 -23.13
CA ASN A 719 -13.63 44.29 -23.27
C ASN A 719 -14.23 43.85 -21.92
N SER A 720 -13.47 43.17 -21.05
CA SER A 720 -13.93 42.84 -19.68
C SER A 720 -14.10 44.09 -18.81
N VAL A 721 -13.18 45.05 -18.89
CA VAL A 721 -13.30 46.33 -18.17
C VAL A 721 -14.53 47.12 -18.64
N GLU A 722 -14.79 47.14 -19.95
CA GLU A 722 -15.98 47.80 -20.52
C GLU A 722 -17.29 47.08 -20.14
N ARG A 723 -17.27 45.75 -19.99
CA ARG A 723 -18.43 44.96 -19.56
C ARG A 723 -18.75 45.15 -18.08
N ARG A 724 -17.75 45.43 -17.24
CA ARG A 724 -17.88 45.51 -15.78
C ARG A 724 -17.68 46.93 -15.25
N VAL A 725 -18.40 47.88 -15.85
CA VAL A 725 -18.41 49.29 -15.43
C VAL A 725 -19.10 49.44 -14.07
N SER A 726 -18.43 50.14 -13.14
CA SER A 726 -19.01 50.49 -11.84
C SER A 726 -20.15 51.51 -12.01
N GLY A 727 -21.15 51.47 -11.14
CA GLY A 727 -22.17 52.53 -11.05
C GLY A 727 -21.59 53.88 -10.62
N ILE A 728 -20.37 53.91 -10.07
CA ILE A 728 -19.70 55.11 -9.56
C ILE A 728 -18.72 55.66 -10.62
N PRO A 729 -19.01 56.82 -11.24
CA PRO A 729 -18.18 57.35 -12.35
C PRO A 729 -16.71 57.60 -12.00
N VAL A 730 -16.42 57.94 -10.74
CA VAL A 730 -15.06 58.20 -10.26
C VAL A 730 -14.22 56.92 -10.24
N GLU A 731 -14.79 55.79 -9.83
CA GLU A 731 -14.09 54.50 -9.81
C GLU A 731 -13.72 54.05 -11.23
N ASN A 732 -14.62 54.24 -12.20
CA ASN A 732 -14.34 53.95 -13.60
C ASN A 732 -13.20 54.82 -14.13
N ARG A 733 -13.22 56.13 -13.83
CA ARG A 733 -12.13 57.04 -14.22
C ARG A 733 -10.79 56.56 -13.67
N GLU A 734 -10.74 56.19 -12.40
CA GLU A 734 -9.50 55.73 -11.76
C GLU A 734 -9.02 54.38 -12.31
N ASN A 735 -9.94 53.45 -12.56
CA ASN A 735 -9.65 52.16 -13.17
C ASN A 735 -9.06 52.34 -14.59
N TRP A 736 -9.71 53.13 -15.45
CA TRP A 736 -9.20 53.43 -16.80
C TRP A 736 -7.86 54.18 -16.77
N ALA A 737 -7.62 55.04 -15.78
CA ALA A 737 -6.32 55.68 -15.59
C ALA A 737 -5.22 54.67 -15.24
N ALA A 738 -5.52 53.67 -14.42
CA ALA A 738 -4.57 52.61 -14.06
C ALA A 738 -4.22 51.73 -15.26
N TRP A 739 -5.21 51.33 -16.06
CA TRP A 739 -5.01 50.58 -17.30
C TRP A 739 -4.25 51.37 -18.35
N ALA A 740 -4.51 52.66 -18.51
CA ALA A 740 -3.76 53.53 -19.43
C ALA A 740 -2.27 53.60 -19.04
N ARG A 741 -1.97 53.85 -17.76
CA ARG A 741 -0.57 53.86 -17.26
C ARG A 741 0.11 52.50 -17.44
N ARG A 742 -0.60 51.39 -17.26
CA ARG A 742 -0.05 50.05 -17.43
C ARG A 742 0.24 49.74 -18.90
N ALA A 743 -0.73 49.98 -19.79
CA ALA A 743 -0.59 49.77 -21.23
C ALA A 743 0.56 50.60 -21.81
N GLU A 744 0.72 51.85 -21.37
CA GLU A 744 1.84 52.70 -21.77
C GLU A 744 3.20 52.14 -21.34
N ARG A 745 3.31 51.63 -20.11
CA ARG A 745 4.55 51.02 -19.61
C ARG A 745 4.91 49.71 -20.32
N GLU A 746 3.93 48.86 -20.60
CA GLU A 746 4.17 47.50 -21.12
C GLU A 746 4.16 47.43 -22.66
N LEU A 747 3.37 48.27 -23.34
CA LEU A 747 3.15 48.22 -24.80
C LEU A 747 3.64 49.48 -25.53
N GLY A 748 3.94 50.56 -24.80
CA GLY A 748 4.35 51.85 -25.35
C GLY A 748 3.19 52.83 -25.60
N GLU A 749 3.54 54.10 -25.73
CA GLU A 749 2.58 55.22 -25.79
C GLU A 749 1.69 55.21 -27.04
N THR A 750 2.25 54.82 -28.20
CA THR A 750 1.55 54.84 -29.50
C THR A 750 0.79 53.55 -29.80
N HIS A 751 0.81 52.56 -28.90
CA HIS A 751 0.14 51.29 -29.12
C HIS A 751 -1.39 51.45 -29.07
N ARG A 752 -2.13 50.74 -29.95
CA ARG A 752 -3.60 50.87 -30.08
C ARG A 752 -4.35 50.71 -28.76
N ILE A 753 -3.96 49.72 -27.95
CA ILE A 753 -4.53 49.45 -26.61
C ILE A 753 -4.32 50.66 -25.69
N THR A 754 -3.11 51.24 -25.68
CA THR A 754 -2.77 52.41 -24.87
C THR A 754 -3.63 53.61 -25.23
N VAL A 755 -3.81 53.86 -26.54
CA VAL A 755 -4.67 54.94 -27.05
C VAL A 755 -6.13 54.70 -26.62
N ARG A 756 -6.66 53.48 -26.78
CA ARG A 756 -8.03 53.13 -26.36
C ARG A 756 -8.26 53.37 -24.85
N CYS A 757 -7.30 53.00 -24.00
CA CYS A 757 -7.37 53.28 -22.56
C CYS A 757 -7.39 54.78 -22.27
N LYS A 758 -6.55 55.58 -22.93
CA LYS A 758 -6.50 57.05 -22.76
C LYS A 758 -7.83 57.70 -23.19
N THR A 759 -8.43 57.26 -24.30
CA THR A 759 -9.75 57.74 -24.75
C THR A 759 -10.87 57.45 -23.75
N TRP A 760 -10.92 56.23 -23.19
CA TRP A 760 -11.91 55.88 -22.17
C TRP A 760 -11.70 56.64 -20.87
N TYR A 761 -10.45 56.84 -20.46
CA TYR A 761 -10.13 57.69 -19.32
C TYR A 761 -10.68 59.12 -19.50
N GLU A 762 -10.44 59.76 -20.65
CA GLU A 762 -10.96 61.09 -20.96
C GLU A 762 -12.49 61.15 -20.96
N THR A 763 -13.14 60.09 -21.45
CA THR A 763 -14.61 59.95 -21.43
C THR A 763 -15.15 59.99 -20.00
N TRP A 764 -14.51 59.30 -19.06
CA TRP A 764 -14.91 59.30 -17.65
C TRP A 764 -14.47 60.55 -16.88
N VAL A 765 -13.39 61.23 -17.31
CA VAL A 765 -13.04 62.58 -16.81
C VAL A 765 -14.16 63.56 -17.13
N ALA A 766 -14.67 63.57 -18.36
CA ALA A 766 -15.78 64.43 -18.75
C ALA A 766 -17.06 64.14 -17.94
N ARG A 767 -17.35 62.88 -17.62
CA ARG A 767 -18.52 62.47 -16.82
C ARG A 767 -18.39 62.74 -15.31
N THR A 768 -17.18 62.97 -14.81
CA THR A 768 -16.91 63.25 -13.39
C THR A 768 -16.67 64.73 -13.11
N THR A 769 -16.55 65.55 -14.15
CA THR A 769 -16.39 67.01 -14.03
C THR A 769 -17.77 67.66 -14.06
N PRO A 770 -18.16 68.46 -13.05
CA PRO A 770 -19.43 69.19 -13.09
C PRO A 770 -19.43 70.18 -14.26
N PRO A 771 -20.57 70.40 -14.95
CA PRO A 771 -20.64 71.36 -16.04
C PRO A 771 -20.25 72.76 -15.53
N THR A 772 -19.32 73.42 -16.23
CA THR A 772 -19.03 74.84 -16.00
C THR A 772 -20.19 75.70 -16.55
N PRO A 773 -20.57 76.80 -15.88
CA PRO A 773 -21.75 77.60 -16.21
C PRO A 773 -21.59 78.52 -17.44
N GLU A 774 -20.83 78.11 -18.47
CA GLU A 774 -20.56 78.95 -19.65
C GLU A 774 -21.03 78.36 -20.99
N ASN A 775 -21.76 77.24 -21.01
CA ASN A 775 -22.37 76.70 -22.24
C ASN A 775 -23.84 76.32 -22.05
N GLU A 776 -24.63 77.23 -21.51
CA GLU A 776 -25.96 77.44 -22.06
C GLU A 776 -25.82 78.64 -23.00
N TRP A 777 -26.21 78.49 -24.27
CA TRP A 777 -27.02 79.39 -25.12
C TRP A 777 -27.14 78.78 -26.52
#